data_AF-A0ABD2JV04-F1
#
_entry.id   AF-A0ABD2JV04-F1
#
_cell.length_a   1.000
_cell.length_b   1.000
_cell.length_c   1.000
_cell.angle_alpha   90.00
_cell.angle_beta   90.00
_cell.angle_gamma   90.00
#
_symmetry.space_group_name_H-M   'P 1'
#
loop_
_entity.id
_entity.type
_entity.pdbx_description
1 polymer ?
#
loop_
_entity_poly.entity_id
_entity_poly.type
_entity_poly.pdbx_seq_one_letter_code
_entity_poly.pdbx_strand_id
1 'polypeptide(L)'
;MKRISDDQQKHQQQKMKHKEQLDEICEQLMKAYWTVRKFYEEKKIGHEGLKAFKKARDEARKKPTPIQPFEVAPLILRELKPIKGRPMAALKRADNGVVISKCPIIPLQHLEATPPMQFWTHTEVNINAEDEFTLSHIPFLGDAEDDTSFCAELMKTFQDGIHGTCEIFRYINDYILYYTLRQLSEQLPHTDMDNMFRVVHQQFPNKASFHELRALYPDLQRRFQPETIDKQRFTNEQGELVEKFKNDRLLNSYELLLCHKCFSYDCIMHNAATSNGYGNSKKLRTKRQSSSGVGRHSAGKENCSKLRRSCSTNCYLLNNSSGAAQPAMVANATGGGKKGSNKLQQKNSIASRPQQQQLSIATGGTAPADSAKWTPHEEAIFNVLRSTGEEEFCRIAIMLNLSLGETARKRTCQEVYEYACRAGPQSTNGESSSPVKNAKCRKKDNHRQFRAIKWANTNGTVENHGRFIPCKAKCDCRSSACHCVKVNNLCTKYCGCVDCGNRFPGCRCAPGNCRTKQCQCYFASWECDPDVCKSCNCDKLDGSGEPICKNVSIQRGLQKRLIVAPSQVAGWGCFANEDIEKNDFVSEYCGEVISTEESERRGKIYDRVKCSYLFGLNDEQVVDATRVGNVIRFANHSQNPNCRAKVIVVNGDHKIGIFAQRLIKCGEELFFDYGTDSFWKQQIDFVPRELTQMVRREYRVSAVAAAANASANSAGSSGTTRGDSV
;
A
#
# COMPACT_ATOMS: atom_id res chain seq x y z
N MET A 1 -26.35 -2.45 44.52
CA MET A 1 -26.47 -3.92 44.33
C MET A 1 -27.67 -4.31 43.48
N LYS A 2 -28.93 -3.95 43.80
CA LYS A 2 -30.11 -4.28 42.95
C LYS A 2 -30.00 -3.84 41.48
N ARG A 3 -29.59 -2.60 41.19
CA ARG A 3 -29.39 -2.12 39.80
C ARG A 3 -28.33 -2.92 39.01
N ILE A 4 -27.27 -3.37 39.67
CA ILE A 4 -26.20 -4.18 39.05
C ILE A 4 -26.72 -5.60 38.75
N SER A 5 -27.55 -6.16 39.63
CA SER A 5 -28.23 -7.45 39.42
C SER A 5 -29.27 -7.38 38.29
N ASP A 6 -30.03 -6.29 38.19
CA ASP A 6 -31.04 -6.09 37.14
C ASP A 6 -30.38 -5.88 35.78
N ASP A 7 -29.25 -5.16 35.72
CA ASP A 7 -28.47 -4.97 34.49
C ASP A 7 -27.77 -6.28 34.06
N GLN A 8 -27.30 -7.09 34.99
CA GLN A 8 -26.78 -8.44 34.70
C GLN A 8 -27.88 -9.38 34.18
N GLN A 9 -29.08 -9.36 34.77
CA GLN A 9 -30.21 -10.15 34.28
C GLN A 9 -30.70 -9.70 32.90
N LYS A 10 -30.78 -8.39 32.65
CA LYS A 10 -31.12 -7.84 31.32
C LYS A 10 -30.07 -8.22 30.28
N HIS A 11 -28.79 -8.14 30.61
CA HIS A 11 -27.71 -8.55 29.73
C HIS A 11 -27.75 -10.05 29.42
N GLN A 12 -28.07 -10.88 30.42
CA GLN A 12 -28.21 -12.33 30.26
C GLN A 12 -29.44 -12.69 29.41
N GLN A 13 -30.57 -11.99 29.60
CA GLN A 13 -31.78 -12.17 28.81
C GLN A 13 -31.61 -11.71 27.35
N GLN A 14 -30.84 -10.63 27.12
CA GLN A 14 -30.45 -10.20 25.78
C GLN A 14 -29.52 -11.22 25.09
N LYS A 15 -28.56 -11.79 25.82
CA LYS A 15 -27.69 -12.86 25.30
C LYS A 15 -28.47 -14.11 24.89
N MET A 16 -29.48 -14.51 25.67
CA MET A 16 -30.33 -15.66 25.36
C MET A 16 -31.16 -15.42 24.09
N LYS A 17 -31.83 -14.27 23.98
CA LYS A 17 -32.61 -13.91 22.77
C LYS A 17 -31.74 -13.85 21.50
N HIS A 18 -30.53 -13.30 21.63
CA HIS A 18 -29.59 -13.22 20.51
C HIS A 18 -29.07 -14.61 20.11
N LYS A 19 -28.90 -15.54 21.06
CA LYS A 19 -28.54 -16.94 20.77
C LYS A 19 -29.67 -17.67 20.03
N GLU A 20 -30.91 -17.56 20.51
CA GLU A 20 -32.09 -18.16 19.87
C GLU A 20 -32.24 -17.68 18.41
N GLN A 21 -32.00 -16.39 18.16
CA GLN A 21 -32.02 -15.84 16.80
C GLN A 21 -30.92 -16.44 15.90
N LEU A 22 -29.70 -16.64 16.41
CA LEU A 22 -28.62 -17.27 15.64
C LEU A 22 -28.90 -18.76 15.35
N ASP A 23 -29.53 -19.46 16.29
CA ASP A 23 -29.91 -20.87 16.14
C ASP A 23 -30.99 -21.02 15.04
N GLU A 24 -31.98 -20.13 14.99
CA GLU A 24 -32.99 -20.09 13.92
C GLU A 24 -32.35 -19.83 12.54
N ILE A 25 -31.45 -18.85 12.46
CA ILE A 25 -30.70 -18.54 11.23
C ILE A 25 -29.87 -19.76 10.80
N CYS A 26 -29.27 -20.48 11.75
CA CYS A 26 -28.49 -21.69 11.47
C CYS A 26 -29.34 -22.80 10.87
N GLU A 27 -30.53 -23.04 11.42
CA GLU A 27 -31.43 -24.07 10.88
C GLU A 27 -31.84 -23.75 9.44
N GLN A 28 -32.22 -22.50 9.17
CA GLN A 28 -32.60 -22.06 7.82
C GLN A 28 -31.42 -22.07 6.86
N LEU A 29 -30.23 -21.65 7.31
CA LEU A 29 -29.01 -21.71 6.52
C LEU A 29 -28.72 -23.14 6.07
N MET A 30 -28.81 -24.11 6.98
CA MET A 30 -28.50 -25.50 6.65
C MET A 30 -29.54 -26.10 5.69
N LYS A 31 -30.83 -25.74 5.81
CA LYS A 31 -31.88 -26.14 4.84
C LYS A 31 -31.58 -25.56 3.44
N ALA A 32 -31.23 -24.28 3.36
CA ALA A 32 -30.86 -23.64 2.10
C ALA A 32 -29.59 -24.27 1.51
N TYR A 33 -28.57 -24.52 2.33
CA TYR A 33 -27.33 -25.16 1.92
C TYR A 33 -27.55 -26.53 1.28
N TRP A 34 -28.30 -27.43 1.93
CA TRP A 34 -28.56 -28.76 1.38
C TRP A 34 -29.36 -28.71 0.08
N THR A 35 -30.30 -27.77 -0.03
CA THR A 35 -31.09 -27.55 -1.25
C THR A 35 -30.20 -27.13 -2.42
N VAL A 36 -29.37 -26.10 -2.20
CA VAL A 36 -28.43 -25.56 -3.22
C VAL A 36 -27.36 -26.59 -3.57
N ARG A 37 -26.81 -27.29 -2.58
CA ARG A 37 -25.77 -28.30 -2.79
C ARG A 37 -26.29 -29.46 -3.63
N LYS A 38 -27.49 -29.97 -3.33
CA LYS A 38 -28.13 -31.02 -4.14
C LYS A 38 -28.30 -30.58 -5.59
N PHE A 39 -28.80 -29.36 -5.80
CA PHE A 39 -28.93 -28.79 -7.15
C PHE A 39 -27.57 -28.67 -7.86
N TYR A 40 -26.52 -28.22 -7.15
CA TYR A 40 -25.17 -28.11 -7.68
C TYR A 40 -24.60 -29.47 -8.10
N GLU A 41 -24.75 -30.49 -7.26
CA GLU A 41 -24.29 -31.86 -7.55
C GLU A 41 -25.02 -32.46 -8.77
N GLU A 42 -26.35 -32.29 -8.85
CA GLU A 42 -27.16 -32.83 -9.96
C GLU A 42 -26.90 -32.10 -11.29
N LYS A 43 -26.79 -30.76 -11.28
CA LYS A 43 -26.76 -29.95 -12.51
C LYS A 43 -25.35 -29.56 -12.97
N LYS A 44 -24.40 -29.34 -12.05
CA LYS A 44 -23.04 -28.87 -12.39
C LYS A 44 -22.00 -30.00 -12.34
N ILE A 45 -22.05 -30.85 -11.32
CA ILE A 45 -21.13 -32.00 -11.22
C ILE A 45 -21.61 -33.17 -12.09
N GLY A 46 -22.93 -33.35 -12.23
CA GLY A 46 -23.62 -34.47 -12.87
C GLY A 46 -22.99 -35.02 -14.16
N HIS A 47 -23.68 -34.92 -15.30
CA HIS A 47 -23.20 -35.62 -16.51
C HIS A 47 -21.96 -34.93 -17.14
N GLU A 48 -21.90 -33.59 -17.11
CA GLU A 48 -20.82 -32.82 -17.75
C GLU A 48 -19.52 -32.82 -16.94
N GLY A 49 -19.58 -32.62 -15.62
CA GLY A 49 -18.41 -32.69 -14.74
C GLY A 49 -17.76 -34.07 -14.75
N LEU A 50 -18.56 -35.13 -14.72
CA LEU A 50 -18.07 -36.51 -14.83
C LEU A 50 -17.43 -36.79 -16.20
N LYS A 51 -17.97 -36.23 -17.28
CA LYS A 51 -17.39 -36.33 -18.63
C LYS A 51 -16.02 -35.62 -18.70
N ALA A 52 -15.91 -34.42 -18.12
CA ALA A 52 -14.66 -33.68 -18.04
C ALA A 52 -13.60 -34.43 -17.20
N PHE A 53 -13.99 -34.98 -16.03
CA PHE A 53 -13.11 -35.78 -15.19
C PHE A 53 -12.59 -37.03 -15.92
N LYS A 54 -13.48 -37.78 -16.60
CA LYS A 54 -13.09 -38.95 -17.38
C LYS A 54 -12.08 -38.57 -18.47
N LYS A 55 -12.33 -37.47 -19.20
CA LYS A 55 -11.42 -36.94 -20.22
C LYS A 55 -10.03 -36.61 -19.64
N ALA A 56 -9.98 -35.86 -18.54
CA ALA A 56 -8.72 -35.50 -17.89
C ALA A 56 -7.95 -36.73 -17.37
N ARG A 57 -8.65 -37.72 -16.81
CA ARG A 57 -8.07 -38.99 -16.39
C ARG A 57 -7.49 -39.77 -17.58
N ASP A 58 -8.21 -39.82 -18.69
CA ASP A 58 -7.77 -40.52 -19.90
C ASP A 58 -6.58 -39.78 -20.56
N GLU A 59 -6.53 -38.44 -20.47
CA GLU A 59 -5.36 -37.63 -20.84
C GLU A 59 -4.16 -37.89 -19.93
N ALA A 60 -4.33 -37.93 -18.61
CA ALA A 60 -3.26 -38.26 -17.66
C ALA A 60 -2.71 -39.70 -17.82
N ARG A 61 -3.54 -40.62 -18.34
CA ARG A 61 -3.12 -41.99 -18.69
C ARG A 61 -2.33 -42.07 -19.99
N LYS A 62 -2.38 -41.06 -20.85
CA LYS A 62 -1.47 -40.98 -22.00
C LYS A 62 -0.08 -40.80 -21.41
N LYS A 63 0.75 -41.84 -21.54
CA LYS A 63 2.14 -41.76 -21.09
C LYS A 63 2.78 -40.52 -21.72
N PRO A 64 3.49 -39.67 -20.96
CA PRO A 64 4.28 -38.61 -21.56
C PRO A 64 5.17 -39.22 -22.65
N THR A 65 5.30 -38.55 -23.79
CA THR A 65 6.18 -38.97 -24.90
C THR A 65 7.51 -39.39 -24.28
N PRO A 66 7.99 -40.63 -24.53
CA PRO A 66 9.14 -41.15 -23.81
C PRO A 66 10.32 -40.20 -24.02
N ILE A 67 10.69 -39.48 -22.96
CA ILE A 67 12.03 -38.90 -22.83
C ILE A 67 12.97 -40.09 -22.96
N GLN A 68 13.98 -40.01 -23.83
CA GLN A 68 14.91 -41.11 -24.05
C GLN A 68 15.36 -41.66 -22.68
N PRO A 69 15.21 -42.97 -22.43
CA PRO A 69 15.56 -43.54 -21.14
C PRO A 69 17.04 -43.26 -20.90
N PHE A 70 17.33 -42.48 -19.85
CA PHE A 70 18.68 -42.44 -19.30
C PHE A 70 19.06 -43.88 -18.94
N GLU A 71 20.18 -44.39 -19.46
CA GLU A 71 20.72 -45.68 -19.04
C GLU A 71 21.10 -45.59 -17.55
N VAL A 72 20.22 -46.06 -16.68
CA VAL A 72 20.54 -46.20 -15.26
C VAL A 72 21.34 -47.49 -15.12
N ALA A 73 22.64 -47.36 -14.83
CA ALA A 73 23.46 -48.51 -14.49
C ALA A 73 22.84 -49.25 -13.29
N PRO A 74 22.70 -50.59 -13.33
CA PRO A 74 22.12 -51.34 -12.23
C PRO A 74 22.93 -51.14 -10.96
N LEU A 75 22.25 -51.09 -9.82
CA LEU A 75 22.87 -51.00 -8.51
C LEU A 75 23.66 -52.29 -8.24
N ILE A 76 24.97 -52.24 -8.48
CA ILE A 76 25.86 -53.36 -8.19
C ILE A 76 26.11 -53.36 -6.69
N LEU A 77 25.47 -54.28 -5.96
CA LEU A 77 25.86 -54.65 -4.62
C LEU A 77 27.25 -55.29 -4.70
N ARG A 78 28.31 -54.48 -4.69
CA ARG A 78 29.66 -55.01 -4.45
C ARG A 78 29.62 -55.68 -3.08
N GLU A 79 29.99 -56.94 -3.01
CA GLU A 79 30.24 -57.62 -1.73
C GLU A 79 31.35 -56.84 -1.01
N LEU A 80 30.94 -55.89 -0.18
CA LEU A 80 31.86 -55.07 0.60
C LEU A 80 32.43 -55.98 1.68
N LYS A 81 33.65 -56.47 1.45
CA LYS A 81 34.38 -57.27 2.43
C LYS A 81 34.43 -56.52 3.78
N PRO A 82 34.26 -57.20 4.92
CA PRO A 82 34.39 -56.59 6.23
C PRO A 82 35.75 -55.88 6.35
N ILE A 83 35.73 -54.59 6.64
CA ILE A 83 36.94 -53.77 6.83
C ILE A 83 37.29 -53.83 8.32
N LYS A 84 38.49 -54.31 8.66
CA LYS A 84 38.97 -54.45 10.04
C LYS A 84 38.87 -53.10 10.77
N GLY A 85 38.18 -53.08 11.92
CA GLY A 85 38.00 -51.89 12.76
C GLY A 85 36.81 -50.99 12.41
N ARG A 86 36.00 -51.32 11.39
CA ARG A 86 34.76 -50.58 11.07
C ARG A 86 33.52 -51.25 11.68
N PRO A 87 32.53 -50.47 12.14
CA PRO A 87 31.30 -51.02 12.67
C PRO A 87 30.48 -51.70 11.56
N MET A 88 29.74 -52.74 11.92
CA MET A 88 28.91 -53.54 11.02
C MET A 88 27.44 -53.33 11.37
N ALA A 89 26.59 -53.13 10.36
CA ALA A 89 25.14 -53.16 10.53
C ALA A 89 24.64 -54.59 10.33
N ALA A 90 23.72 -55.04 11.18
CA ALA A 90 23.09 -56.35 11.08
C ALA A 90 21.59 -56.20 10.87
N LEU A 91 21.08 -56.76 9.78
CA LEU A 91 19.65 -56.86 9.53
C LEU A 91 19.13 -58.12 10.23
N LYS A 92 18.14 -57.96 11.12
CA LYS A 92 17.50 -59.07 11.84
C LYS A 92 16.05 -59.20 11.40
N ARG A 93 15.50 -60.42 11.38
CA ARG A 93 14.06 -60.59 11.20
C ARG A 93 13.31 -60.06 12.42
N ALA A 94 12.18 -59.41 12.20
CA ALA A 94 11.37 -58.82 13.27
C ALA A 94 10.66 -59.87 14.14
N ASP A 95 10.36 -61.04 13.59
CA ASP A 95 9.60 -62.12 14.23
C ASP A 95 10.42 -62.92 15.25
N ASN A 96 11.68 -63.24 14.92
CA ASN A 96 12.51 -64.16 15.71
C ASN A 96 13.92 -63.62 16.00
N GLY A 97 14.23 -62.40 15.57
CA GLY A 97 15.52 -61.74 15.83
C GLY A 97 16.72 -62.37 15.11
N VAL A 98 16.50 -63.37 14.24
CA VAL A 98 17.58 -64.05 13.50
C VAL A 98 18.24 -63.06 12.54
N VAL A 99 19.58 -63.00 12.55
CA VAL A 99 20.36 -62.13 11.66
C VAL A 99 20.29 -62.69 10.24
N ILE A 100 19.73 -61.90 9.32
CA ILE A 100 19.58 -62.23 7.89
C ILE A 100 20.84 -61.87 7.11
N SER A 101 21.42 -60.71 7.41
CA SER A 101 22.59 -60.20 6.70
C SER A 101 23.39 -59.24 7.57
N LYS A 102 24.69 -59.10 7.25
CA LYS A 102 25.60 -58.13 7.86
C LYS A 102 26.30 -57.36 6.75
N CYS A 103 26.38 -56.04 6.88
CA CYS A 103 27.13 -55.18 5.96
C CYS A 103 28.02 -54.21 6.72
N PRO A 104 29.19 -53.82 6.17
CA PRO A 104 30.02 -52.78 6.78
C PRO A 104 29.31 -51.43 6.70
N ILE A 105 29.36 -50.65 7.79
CA ILE A 105 28.87 -49.27 7.80
C ILE A 105 29.94 -48.39 7.15
N ILE A 106 29.52 -47.65 6.12
CA ILE A 106 30.34 -46.60 5.50
C ILE A 106 29.94 -45.29 6.20
N PRO A 107 30.80 -44.71 7.06
CA PRO A 107 30.50 -43.41 7.64
C PRO A 107 30.49 -42.37 6.52
N LEU A 108 29.43 -41.58 6.45
CA LEU A 108 29.40 -40.40 5.60
C LEU A 108 30.36 -39.36 6.20
N GLN A 109 31.05 -38.63 5.32
CA GLN A 109 31.92 -37.54 5.76
C GLN A 109 31.10 -36.51 6.55
N HIS A 110 31.63 -36.05 7.68
CA HIS A 110 30.97 -35.02 8.47
C HIS A 110 30.86 -33.74 7.62
N LEU A 111 29.65 -33.21 7.54
CA LEU A 111 29.35 -31.92 6.94
C LEU A 111 28.95 -30.98 8.08
N GLU A 112 29.58 -29.81 8.14
CA GLU A 112 29.22 -28.78 9.12
C GLU A 112 27.79 -28.30 8.83
N ALA A 113 26.95 -28.34 9.86
CA ALA A 113 25.57 -27.87 9.75
C ALA A 113 25.54 -26.34 9.77
N THR A 114 24.85 -25.73 8.81
CA THR A 114 24.55 -24.30 8.85
C THR A 114 23.42 -24.02 9.85
N PRO A 115 23.37 -22.82 10.46
CA PRO A 115 22.27 -22.47 11.34
C PRO A 115 20.92 -22.52 10.61
N PRO A 116 19.82 -22.92 11.29
CA PRO A 116 18.50 -22.99 10.68
C PRO A 116 18.03 -21.61 10.23
N MET A 117 17.27 -21.57 9.14
CA MET A 117 16.66 -20.34 8.62
C MET A 117 15.30 -20.67 8.00
N GLN A 118 14.28 -19.94 8.45
CA GLN A 118 12.96 -19.98 7.81
C GLN A 118 12.97 -19.16 6.52
N PHE A 119 12.11 -19.54 5.57
CA PHE A 119 11.95 -18.77 4.34
C PHE A 119 11.44 -17.36 4.65
N TRP A 120 11.97 -16.37 3.94
CA TRP A 120 11.56 -14.99 4.03
C TRP A 120 11.73 -14.29 2.68
N THR A 121 10.98 -13.20 2.49
CA THR A 121 11.01 -12.40 1.28
C THR A 121 11.80 -11.12 1.52
N HIS A 122 12.73 -10.82 0.62
CA HIS A 122 13.51 -9.59 0.67
C HIS A 122 12.68 -8.36 0.26
N THR A 123 12.78 -7.26 1.02
CA THR A 123 12.18 -5.96 0.69
C THR A 123 13.11 -4.81 1.09
N GLU A 124 13.16 -3.76 0.29
CA GLU A 124 13.90 -2.53 0.60
C GLU A 124 13.02 -1.43 1.21
N VAL A 125 11.72 -1.71 1.35
CA VAL A 125 10.74 -0.79 1.93
C VAL A 125 9.80 -1.56 2.86
N ASN A 126 9.34 -0.88 3.89
CA ASN A 126 8.22 -1.37 4.69
C ASN A 126 6.97 -1.64 3.85
N ILE A 127 6.31 -2.77 4.08
CA ILE A 127 5.08 -3.18 3.41
C ILE A 127 3.95 -3.14 4.44
N ASN A 128 2.85 -2.45 4.17
CA ASN A 128 1.71 -2.45 5.07
C ASN A 128 0.96 -3.79 4.98
N ALA A 129 0.83 -4.49 6.10
CA ALA A 129 0.05 -5.72 6.21
C ALA A 129 -1.26 -5.47 6.96
N GLU A 130 -2.28 -6.27 6.67
CA GLU A 130 -3.55 -6.27 7.41
C GLU A 130 -3.52 -7.30 8.54
N ASP A 131 -4.35 -7.10 9.55
CA ASP A 131 -4.39 -7.94 10.76
C ASP A 131 -4.99 -9.32 10.45
N GLU A 132 -4.38 -10.38 10.99
CA GLU A 132 -4.78 -11.77 10.76
C GLU A 132 -5.67 -12.27 11.91
N PHE A 133 -6.98 -12.26 11.69
CA PHE A 133 -7.96 -12.71 12.71
C PHE A 133 -8.13 -14.23 12.78
N THR A 134 -7.72 -14.96 11.74
CA THR A 134 -7.71 -16.42 11.67
C THR A 134 -6.27 -16.90 11.48
N LEU A 135 -5.87 -17.92 12.25
CA LEU A 135 -4.56 -18.54 12.07
C LEU A 135 -4.63 -19.65 11.01
N SER A 136 -3.75 -19.64 10.01
CA SER A 136 -3.80 -20.60 8.91
C SER A 136 -3.40 -22.03 9.30
N HIS A 137 -2.48 -22.18 10.25
CA HIS A 137 -2.01 -23.47 10.75
C HIS A 137 -1.40 -23.32 12.15
N ILE A 138 -1.45 -24.38 12.94
CA ILE A 138 -0.75 -24.43 14.24
C ILE A 138 0.74 -24.64 13.96
N PRO A 139 1.63 -23.77 14.48
CA PRO A 139 3.07 -24.00 14.39
C PRO A 139 3.46 -25.33 15.05
N PHE A 140 4.24 -26.15 14.36
CA PHE A 140 4.77 -27.38 14.95
C PHE A 140 5.90 -27.05 15.93
N LEU A 141 5.73 -27.39 17.21
CA LEU A 141 6.71 -27.12 18.27
C LEU A 141 7.60 -28.33 18.60
N GLY A 142 7.29 -29.50 18.05
CA GLY A 142 8.05 -30.75 18.25
C GLY A 142 7.24 -31.81 18.98
N ASP A 143 7.57 -33.08 18.76
CA ASP A 143 6.81 -34.22 19.30
C ASP A 143 6.91 -34.39 20.83
N ALA A 144 7.81 -33.63 21.49
CA ALA A 144 8.11 -33.76 22.91
C ALA A 144 7.55 -32.62 23.79
N GLU A 145 6.92 -31.60 23.21
CA GLU A 145 6.35 -30.47 23.95
C GLU A 145 4.85 -30.67 24.24
N ASP A 146 4.40 -30.41 25.48
CA ASP A 146 2.96 -30.40 25.81
C ASP A 146 2.34 -29.06 25.37
N ASP A 147 1.82 -29.07 24.15
CA ASP A 147 1.29 -27.88 23.49
C ASP A 147 -0.17 -27.60 23.82
N THR A 148 -0.80 -28.37 24.71
CA THR A 148 -2.25 -28.25 24.99
C THR A 148 -2.61 -26.85 25.50
N SER A 149 -1.81 -26.35 26.44
CA SER A 149 -2.01 -25.02 27.03
C SER A 149 -1.77 -23.89 26.01
N PHE A 150 -0.77 -24.05 25.15
CA PHE A 150 -0.44 -23.09 24.10
C PHE A 150 -1.52 -23.07 23.00
N CYS A 151 -2.02 -24.23 22.58
CA CYS A 151 -3.13 -24.32 21.63
C CYS A 151 -4.40 -23.64 22.20
N ALA A 152 -4.70 -23.83 23.48
CA ALA A 152 -5.82 -23.15 24.14
C ALA A 152 -5.61 -21.62 24.20
N GLU A 153 -4.38 -21.14 24.34
CA GLU A 153 -4.04 -19.73 24.25
C GLU A 153 -4.18 -19.18 22.82
N LEU A 154 -3.74 -19.92 21.81
CA LEU A 154 -3.90 -19.55 20.41
C LEU A 154 -5.38 -19.43 20.05
N MET A 155 -6.23 -20.36 20.48
CA MET A 155 -7.68 -20.28 20.24
C MET A 155 -8.34 -19.05 20.88
N LYS A 156 -7.81 -18.54 22.00
CA LYS A 156 -8.29 -17.30 22.63
C LYS A 156 -7.78 -16.04 21.94
N THR A 157 -6.58 -16.12 21.38
CA THR A 157 -5.93 -15.04 20.64
C THR A 157 -6.65 -14.88 19.29
N PHE A 158 -6.64 -15.98 18.53
CA PHE A 158 -7.51 -16.45 17.44
C PHE A 158 -9.00 -16.07 17.37
N GLN A 159 -9.45 -14.80 17.36
CA GLN A 159 -10.91 -14.48 17.40
C GLN A 159 -11.77 -15.22 16.35
N ASP A 160 -11.29 -15.33 15.11
CA ASP A 160 -11.97 -16.05 14.02
C ASP A 160 -11.44 -17.50 13.88
N GLY A 161 -10.81 -18.03 14.92
CA GLY A 161 -10.37 -19.43 15.04
C GLY A 161 -9.05 -19.75 14.32
N ILE A 162 -8.80 -21.07 14.20
CA ILE A 162 -7.66 -21.64 13.48
C ILE A 162 -8.22 -22.44 12.31
N HIS A 163 -7.71 -22.20 11.11
CA HIS A 163 -8.12 -22.90 9.91
C HIS A 163 -7.79 -24.40 10.02
N GLY A 164 -8.74 -25.25 9.62
CA GLY A 164 -8.57 -26.69 9.56
C GLY A 164 -8.69 -27.44 10.89
N THR A 165 -8.83 -26.76 12.03
CA THR A 165 -8.96 -27.42 13.35
C THR A 165 -10.38 -27.81 13.70
N CYS A 166 -11.38 -27.24 13.01
CA CYS A 166 -12.77 -27.58 13.24
C CYS A 166 -13.12 -28.90 12.50
N GLU A 167 -13.59 -29.90 13.25
CA GLU A 167 -14.04 -31.20 12.74
C GLU A 167 -15.29 -31.13 11.84
N ILE A 168 -15.78 -29.93 11.53
CA ILE A 168 -16.89 -29.72 10.60
C ILE A 168 -16.35 -29.83 9.16
N PHE A 169 -16.33 -31.05 8.62
CA PHE A 169 -15.87 -31.36 7.24
C PHE A 169 -16.89 -30.99 6.14
N ARG A 170 -17.75 -30.00 6.37
CA ARG A 170 -18.76 -29.62 5.37
C ARG A 170 -18.12 -28.80 4.25
N TYR A 171 -18.29 -29.27 3.02
CA TYR A 171 -17.77 -28.58 1.84
C TYR A 171 -18.70 -27.46 1.38
N ILE A 172 -18.13 -26.28 1.13
CA ILE A 172 -18.83 -25.17 0.49
C ILE A 172 -17.87 -24.44 -0.45
N ASN A 173 -18.31 -24.18 -1.68
CA ASN A 173 -17.59 -23.35 -2.64
C ASN A 173 -18.32 -22.03 -2.87
N ASP A 174 -17.71 -21.12 -3.64
CA ASP A 174 -18.24 -19.78 -3.91
C ASP A 174 -19.66 -19.80 -4.48
N TYR A 175 -19.96 -20.77 -5.35
CA TYR A 175 -21.29 -20.93 -5.95
C TYR A 175 -22.32 -21.31 -4.88
N ILE A 176 -22.04 -22.38 -4.12
CA ILE A 176 -22.96 -22.86 -3.08
C ILE A 176 -23.15 -21.76 -2.03
N LEU A 177 -22.06 -21.15 -1.56
CA LEU A 177 -22.09 -20.05 -0.59
C LEU A 177 -22.99 -18.90 -1.04
N TYR A 178 -22.81 -18.41 -2.27
CA TYR A 178 -23.61 -17.32 -2.80
C TYR A 178 -25.10 -17.64 -2.82
N TYR A 179 -25.48 -18.76 -3.44
CA TYR A 179 -26.89 -19.13 -3.60
C TYR A 179 -27.54 -19.52 -2.26
N THR A 180 -26.78 -20.11 -1.33
CA THR A 180 -27.24 -20.36 0.04
C THR A 180 -27.53 -19.05 0.77
N LEU A 181 -26.61 -18.09 0.76
CA LEU A 181 -26.81 -16.78 1.39
C LEU A 181 -27.95 -16.00 0.72
N ARG A 182 -28.07 -16.07 -0.61
CA ARG A 182 -29.17 -15.45 -1.33
C ARG A 182 -30.52 -16.04 -0.91
N GLN A 183 -30.66 -17.36 -0.94
CA GLN A 183 -31.89 -18.03 -0.53
C GLN A 183 -32.23 -17.73 0.94
N LEU A 184 -31.22 -17.70 1.82
CA LEU A 184 -31.39 -17.30 3.21
C LEU A 184 -31.87 -15.85 3.35
N SER A 185 -31.30 -14.92 2.58
CA SER A 185 -31.70 -13.51 2.58
C SER A 185 -33.12 -13.28 2.06
N GLU A 186 -33.58 -14.10 1.11
CA GLU A 186 -34.96 -14.09 0.60
C GLU A 186 -35.94 -14.65 1.65
N GLN A 187 -35.51 -15.66 2.43
CA GLN A 187 -36.32 -16.28 3.49
C GLN A 187 -36.36 -15.44 4.78
N LEU A 188 -35.31 -14.69 5.09
CA LEU A 188 -35.16 -13.88 6.30
C LEU A 188 -34.80 -12.42 5.96
N PRO A 189 -35.71 -11.64 5.37
CA PRO A 189 -35.42 -10.29 4.86
C PRO A 189 -35.13 -9.24 5.95
N HIS A 190 -35.48 -9.52 7.21
CA HIS A 190 -35.27 -8.62 8.36
C HIS A 190 -34.01 -8.97 9.16
N THR A 191 -33.29 -10.02 8.79
CA THR A 191 -32.08 -10.46 9.48
C THR A 191 -30.87 -9.70 8.94
N ASP A 192 -30.04 -9.22 9.86
CA ASP A 192 -28.78 -8.56 9.52
C ASP A 192 -27.79 -9.52 8.85
N MET A 193 -27.15 -9.09 7.76
CA MET A 193 -26.18 -9.87 7.01
C MET A 193 -24.99 -10.28 7.87
N ASP A 194 -24.60 -9.44 8.85
CA ASP A 194 -23.53 -9.79 9.79
C ASP A 194 -23.88 -11.03 10.62
N ASN A 195 -25.13 -11.15 11.06
CA ASN A 195 -25.56 -12.36 11.76
C ASN A 195 -25.57 -13.58 10.83
N MET A 196 -25.94 -13.42 9.56
CA MET A 196 -25.81 -14.50 8.57
C MET A 196 -24.36 -14.92 8.37
N PHE A 197 -23.42 -13.98 8.23
CA PHE A 197 -22.00 -14.27 8.07
C PHE A 197 -21.43 -14.97 9.30
N ARG A 198 -21.83 -14.58 10.51
CA ARG A 198 -21.42 -15.27 11.75
C ARG A 198 -21.88 -16.71 11.77
N VAL A 199 -23.12 -16.98 11.37
CA VAL A 199 -23.65 -18.35 11.30
C VAL A 199 -22.98 -19.16 10.18
N VAL A 200 -22.71 -18.55 9.02
CA VAL A 200 -21.93 -19.20 7.96
C VAL A 200 -20.54 -19.58 8.45
N HIS A 201 -19.82 -18.67 9.11
CA HIS A 201 -18.50 -18.95 9.67
C HIS A 201 -18.56 -20.08 10.72
N GLN A 202 -19.60 -20.12 11.57
CA GLN A 202 -19.80 -21.22 12.52
C GLN A 202 -20.01 -22.58 11.84
N GLN A 203 -20.76 -22.63 10.73
CA GLN A 203 -21.05 -23.88 10.02
C GLN A 203 -19.96 -24.28 9.01
N PHE A 204 -19.17 -23.31 8.54
CA PHE A 204 -18.12 -23.46 7.53
C PHE A 204 -16.86 -22.66 7.90
N PRO A 205 -16.22 -22.94 9.05
CA PRO A 205 -15.10 -22.14 9.56
C PRO A 205 -13.88 -22.16 8.64
N ASN A 206 -13.75 -23.22 7.83
CA ASN A 206 -12.64 -23.39 6.89
C ASN A 206 -12.89 -22.67 5.54
N LYS A 207 -14.04 -22.03 5.32
CA LYS A 207 -14.33 -21.34 4.05
C LYS A 207 -13.76 -19.92 4.01
N ALA A 208 -14.06 -19.15 5.04
CA ALA A 208 -13.66 -17.75 5.19
C ALA A 208 -13.94 -17.32 6.63
N SER A 209 -13.14 -16.38 7.13
CA SER A 209 -13.40 -15.71 8.40
C SER A 209 -14.68 -14.85 8.32
N PHE A 210 -15.22 -14.47 9.48
CA PHE A 210 -16.36 -13.55 9.53
C PHE A 210 -16.06 -12.22 8.82
N HIS A 211 -14.84 -11.68 9.00
CA HIS A 211 -14.41 -10.44 8.38
C HIS A 211 -14.22 -10.58 6.86
N GLU A 212 -13.66 -11.69 6.40
CA GLU A 212 -13.49 -11.99 4.97
C GLU A 212 -14.84 -12.15 4.25
N LEU A 213 -15.85 -12.73 4.91
CA LEU A 213 -17.19 -12.89 4.31
C LEU A 213 -17.84 -11.55 3.94
N ARG A 214 -17.62 -10.49 4.73
CA ARG A 214 -18.12 -9.14 4.42
C ARG A 214 -17.54 -8.58 3.13
N ALA A 215 -16.26 -8.85 2.85
CA ALA A 215 -15.59 -8.42 1.63
C ALA A 215 -15.92 -9.34 0.44
N LEU A 216 -16.02 -10.65 0.69
CA LEU A 216 -16.26 -11.66 -0.32
C LEU A 216 -17.68 -11.60 -0.89
N TYR A 217 -18.70 -11.37 -0.07
CA TYR A 217 -20.10 -11.48 -0.51
C TYR A 217 -20.49 -10.49 -1.63
N PRO A 218 -20.11 -9.20 -1.60
CA PRO A 218 -20.32 -8.29 -2.74
C PRO A 218 -19.65 -8.77 -4.03
N ASP A 219 -18.49 -9.42 -3.95
CA ASP A 219 -17.81 -10.01 -5.11
C ASP A 219 -18.56 -11.21 -5.65
N LEU A 220 -19.08 -12.06 -4.76
CA LEU A 220 -19.94 -13.18 -5.15
C LEU A 220 -21.24 -12.70 -5.81
N GLN A 221 -21.85 -11.63 -5.29
CA GLN A 221 -23.00 -10.98 -5.94
C GLN A 221 -22.65 -10.56 -7.37
N ARG A 222 -21.53 -9.86 -7.56
CA ARG A 222 -21.08 -9.45 -8.92
C ARG A 222 -20.83 -10.64 -9.86
N ARG A 223 -20.30 -11.76 -9.34
CA ARG A 223 -19.95 -12.94 -10.14
C ARG A 223 -21.15 -13.82 -10.52
N PHE A 224 -22.10 -14.00 -9.61
CA PHE A 224 -23.14 -15.03 -9.73
C PHE A 224 -24.57 -14.49 -9.81
N GLN A 225 -24.79 -13.20 -9.55
CA GLN A 225 -26.08 -12.59 -9.81
C GLN A 225 -26.37 -12.69 -11.31
N PRO A 226 -27.51 -13.29 -11.72
CA PRO A 226 -27.91 -13.31 -13.12
C PRO A 226 -27.92 -11.88 -13.59
N GLU A 227 -27.27 -11.64 -14.72
CA GLU A 227 -27.16 -10.35 -15.39
C GLU A 227 -28.50 -9.57 -15.36
N THR A 228 -28.69 -8.77 -14.31
CA THR A 228 -29.02 -7.38 -14.59
C THR A 228 -27.72 -6.78 -15.06
N ILE A 229 -27.33 -7.13 -16.30
CA ILE A 229 -26.42 -6.31 -17.09
C ILE A 229 -26.91 -4.89 -16.84
N ASP A 230 -26.01 -4.13 -16.24
CA ASP A 230 -26.24 -2.76 -15.87
C ASP A 230 -26.98 -2.06 -17.01
N LYS A 231 -28.11 -1.45 -16.67
CA LYS A 231 -29.01 -0.68 -17.55
C LYS A 231 -28.33 0.62 -18.02
N GLN A 232 -27.06 0.53 -18.42
CA GLN A 232 -26.25 1.57 -19.04
C GLN A 232 -25.36 1.03 -20.17
N ARG A 233 -25.61 -0.19 -20.68
CA ARG A 233 -25.21 -0.53 -22.05
C ARG A 233 -26.17 0.15 -23.01
N PHE A 234 -25.88 1.40 -23.35
CA PHE A 234 -26.63 2.15 -24.37
C PHE A 234 -26.22 1.64 -25.74
N THR A 235 -27.14 1.07 -26.50
CA THR A 235 -26.92 0.83 -27.92
C THR A 235 -27.20 2.10 -28.70
N ASN A 236 -26.34 2.45 -29.66
CA ASN A 236 -26.67 3.52 -30.63
C ASN A 236 -27.82 3.05 -31.57
N GLU A 237 -28.28 3.94 -32.45
CA GLU A 237 -29.34 3.64 -33.44
C GLU A 237 -28.97 2.48 -34.41
N GLN A 238 -27.70 2.05 -34.40
CA GLN A 238 -27.13 0.98 -35.21
C GLN A 238 -26.90 -0.33 -34.40
N GLY A 239 -27.26 -0.37 -33.11
CA GLY A 239 -27.16 -1.57 -32.27
C GLY A 239 -25.78 -1.83 -31.67
N GLU A 240 -24.82 -0.90 -31.80
CA GLU A 240 -23.49 -1.04 -31.20
C GLU A 240 -23.49 -0.59 -29.74
N LEU A 241 -22.77 -1.31 -28.88
CA LEU A 241 -22.60 -0.99 -27.47
C LEU A 241 -21.75 0.27 -27.30
N VAL A 242 -22.31 1.31 -26.67
CA VAL A 242 -21.60 2.56 -26.38
C VAL A 242 -21.67 2.87 -24.88
N GLU A 243 -20.51 2.91 -24.23
CA GLU A 243 -20.38 3.31 -22.82
C GLU A 243 -20.52 4.83 -22.68
N LYS A 244 -21.64 5.32 -22.12
CA LYS A 244 -21.73 6.70 -21.64
C LYS A 244 -21.15 6.79 -20.24
N PHE A 245 -19.88 7.19 -20.14
CA PHE A 245 -19.29 7.56 -18.86
C PHE A 245 -19.97 8.83 -18.33
N LYS A 246 -20.67 8.75 -17.19
CA LYS A 246 -21.01 9.98 -16.44
C LYS A 246 -19.70 10.71 -16.09
N ASN A 247 -19.66 12.02 -16.33
CA ASN A 247 -18.49 12.90 -16.20
C ASN A 247 -17.67 12.69 -14.91
N ASP A 248 -18.30 12.29 -13.81
CA ASP A 248 -17.67 12.11 -12.49
C ASP A 248 -16.92 10.77 -12.33
N ARG A 249 -16.87 9.89 -13.34
CA ARG A 249 -16.31 8.52 -13.20
C ARG A 249 -15.07 8.19 -14.03
N LEU A 250 -14.65 9.05 -14.95
CA LEU A 250 -13.51 8.76 -15.85
C LEU A 250 -12.17 8.71 -15.11
N LEU A 251 -11.98 9.62 -14.14
CA LEU A 251 -10.78 9.65 -13.30
C LEU A 251 -10.93 8.79 -12.04
N ASN A 252 -12.06 8.12 -11.82
CA ASN A 252 -12.34 7.47 -10.53
C ASN A 252 -11.31 6.38 -10.19
N SER A 253 -10.94 5.54 -11.16
CA SER A 253 -9.88 4.54 -10.94
C SER A 253 -8.53 5.20 -10.65
N TYR A 254 -8.22 6.31 -11.32
CA TYR A 254 -7.01 7.08 -11.09
C TYR A 254 -7.00 7.71 -9.69
N GLU A 255 -8.08 8.40 -9.32
CA GLU A 255 -8.21 9.14 -8.07
C GLU A 255 -8.31 8.23 -6.84
N LEU A 256 -8.92 7.04 -6.97
CA LEU A 256 -9.06 6.09 -5.88
C LEU A 256 -7.80 5.25 -5.64
N LEU A 257 -7.11 4.82 -6.71
CA LEU A 257 -5.97 3.92 -6.58
C LEU A 257 -4.63 4.66 -6.44
N LEU A 258 -4.52 5.90 -6.93
CA LEU A 258 -3.25 6.64 -6.85
C LEU A 258 -2.94 7.07 -5.41
N CYS A 259 -1.82 6.58 -4.90
CA CYS A 259 -1.27 7.09 -3.65
C CYS A 259 -0.50 8.40 -3.90
N HIS A 260 -1.00 9.52 -3.34
CA HIS A 260 -0.33 10.82 -3.44
C HIS A 260 0.96 10.96 -2.60
N LYS A 261 1.31 9.96 -1.78
CA LYS A 261 2.58 9.96 -1.03
C LYS A 261 3.74 9.42 -1.86
N CYS A 262 3.54 8.29 -2.55
CA CYS A 262 4.58 7.58 -3.31
C CYS A 262 4.38 7.60 -4.83
N PHE A 263 3.25 8.11 -5.32
CA PHE A 263 2.90 8.20 -6.74
C PHE A 263 2.71 6.85 -7.46
N SER A 264 2.45 5.79 -6.69
CA SER A 264 2.07 4.46 -7.22
C SER A 264 0.58 4.22 -7.10
N TYR A 265 0.01 3.46 -8.04
CA TYR A 265 -1.33 2.90 -7.89
C TYR A 265 -1.29 1.69 -6.97
N ASP A 266 -2.31 1.54 -6.13
CA ASP A 266 -2.46 0.39 -5.22
C ASP A 266 -1.19 0.15 -4.40
N CYS A 267 -0.76 1.21 -3.71
CA CYS A 267 0.51 1.24 -3.00
C CYS A 267 0.56 0.23 -1.85
N ILE A 268 1.53 -0.69 -1.91
CA ILE A 268 1.81 -1.67 -0.85
C ILE A 268 2.29 -1.06 0.47
N MET A 269 2.77 0.19 0.48
CA MET A 269 3.25 0.87 1.69
C MET A 269 2.16 1.67 2.41
N HIS A 270 1.12 2.10 1.70
CA HIS A 270 0.14 3.06 2.19
C HIS A 270 -1.28 2.54 1.94
N ASN A 271 -1.96 2.15 3.00
CA ASN A 271 -3.35 1.70 2.91
C ASN A 271 -4.27 2.84 2.38
N ALA A 272 -5.31 2.50 1.61
CA ALA A 272 -6.20 3.43 0.90
C ALA A 272 -6.86 4.49 1.82
N ALA A 273 -7.04 4.19 3.10
CA ALA A 273 -7.56 5.16 4.07
C ALA A 273 -6.65 6.39 4.29
N THR A 274 -5.34 6.27 4.02
CA THR A 274 -4.35 7.34 4.24
C THR A 274 -4.24 8.35 3.08
N SER A 275 -4.77 8.03 1.89
CA SER A 275 -4.77 8.90 0.70
C SER A 275 -5.98 9.84 0.64
N ASN A 276 -7.08 9.52 1.34
CA ASN A 276 -8.36 10.24 1.30
C ASN A 276 -8.32 11.69 1.85
N GLY A 277 -7.19 12.17 2.38
CA GLY A 277 -6.99 13.59 2.71
C GLY A 277 -6.85 14.50 1.48
N TYR A 278 -6.60 13.93 0.30
CA TYR A 278 -6.34 14.67 -0.95
C TYR A 278 -7.52 14.72 -1.92
N GLY A 279 -8.49 13.81 -1.81
CA GLY A 279 -9.48 13.50 -2.85
C GLY A 279 -10.64 14.48 -3.06
N ASN A 280 -10.60 15.73 -2.58
CA ASN A 280 -11.74 16.65 -2.82
C ASN A 280 -11.44 18.16 -2.75
N SER A 281 -10.18 18.60 -2.83
CA SER A 281 -9.88 20.05 -2.61
C SER A 281 -8.90 20.71 -3.59
N LYS A 282 -8.55 20.08 -4.71
CA LYS A 282 -7.79 20.77 -5.78
C LYS A 282 -8.68 21.25 -6.91
N LYS A 283 -9.56 22.22 -6.63
CA LYS A 283 -9.66 23.35 -7.56
C LYS A 283 -8.43 24.20 -7.27
N LEU A 284 -7.38 24.07 -8.09
CA LEU A 284 -6.22 24.96 -8.05
C LEU A 284 -6.73 26.40 -8.13
N ARG A 285 -6.75 27.11 -7.01
CA ARG A 285 -7.06 28.54 -6.99
C ARG A 285 -5.83 29.27 -7.48
N THR A 286 -5.74 29.47 -8.79
CA THR A 286 -4.87 30.47 -9.42
C THR A 286 -5.15 31.83 -8.79
N LYS A 287 -4.31 32.23 -7.83
CA LYS A 287 -4.32 33.60 -7.30
C LYS A 287 -4.02 34.53 -8.47
N ARG A 288 -4.99 35.35 -8.89
CA ARG A 288 -4.73 36.61 -9.59
C ARG A 288 -3.79 37.44 -8.70
N GLN A 289 -2.48 37.35 -8.94
CA GLN A 289 -1.53 38.31 -8.37
C GLN A 289 -1.63 39.59 -9.21
N SER A 290 -2.39 40.56 -8.70
CA SER A 290 -2.15 41.96 -9.03
C SER A 290 -0.88 42.41 -8.28
N SER A 291 0.28 42.26 -8.91
CA SER A 291 1.52 42.88 -8.44
C SER A 291 1.92 44.01 -9.37
N SER A 292 1.55 45.23 -8.98
CA SER A 292 2.33 46.43 -9.27
C SER A 292 3.63 46.35 -8.45
N GLY A 293 4.77 46.37 -9.12
CA GLY A 293 6.08 46.35 -8.47
C GLY A 293 7.18 45.86 -9.41
N VAL A 294 7.93 46.81 -9.96
CA VAL A 294 9.08 46.62 -10.86
C VAL A 294 10.31 46.14 -10.07
N GLY A 295 11.06 45.17 -10.60
CA GLY A 295 12.38 44.76 -10.10
C GLY A 295 12.98 43.58 -10.89
N ARG A 296 14.16 43.77 -11.47
CA ARG A 296 14.86 42.94 -12.49
C ARG A 296 15.60 41.72 -11.92
N HIS A 297 16.05 40.85 -12.85
CA HIS A 297 16.91 39.63 -12.80
C HIS A 297 16.11 38.31 -12.89
N SER A 298 15.85 37.74 -14.08
CA SER A 298 16.73 37.03 -15.06
C SER A 298 16.92 35.55 -14.74
N ALA A 299 16.01 34.70 -15.27
CA ALA A 299 16.24 33.38 -15.89
C ALA A 299 14.98 32.49 -15.79
N GLY A 300 14.36 32.19 -16.94
CA GLY A 300 13.58 30.96 -17.17
C GLY A 300 12.26 30.75 -16.42
N LYS A 301 11.33 31.71 -16.45
CA LYS A 301 9.91 31.43 -16.19
C LYS A 301 9.05 32.16 -17.21
N GLU A 302 8.79 31.52 -18.33
CA GLU A 302 7.69 31.92 -19.21
C GLU A 302 6.37 31.59 -18.48
N ASN A 303 5.88 32.58 -17.73
CA ASN A 303 4.50 32.57 -17.22
C ASN A 303 3.56 32.62 -18.44
N CYS A 304 3.05 31.46 -18.84
CA CYS A 304 2.15 31.27 -19.99
C CYS A 304 0.77 31.95 -19.84
N SER A 305 0.51 32.66 -18.73
CA SER A 305 -0.74 33.39 -18.48
C SER A 305 -0.83 34.78 -19.11
N LYS A 306 0.17 35.21 -19.89
CA LYS A 306 0.21 36.55 -20.52
C LYS A 306 0.36 36.57 -22.05
N LEU A 307 0.26 35.43 -22.73
CA LEU A 307 0.24 35.39 -24.20
C LEU A 307 -1.01 34.66 -24.70
N ARG A 308 -2.13 35.37 -24.80
CA ARG A 308 -3.25 34.93 -25.65
C ARG A 308 -2.86 35.13 -27.11
N ARG A 309 -2.02 34.24 -27.65
CA ARG A 309 -1.76 34.16 -29.08
C ARG A 309 -2.83 33.28 -29.72
N SER A 310 -3.43 33.72 -30.83
CA SER A 310 -4.34 32.90 -31.62
C SER A 310 -3.63 31.65 -32.11
N CYS A 311 -4.19 30.46 -31.88
CA CYS A 311 -3.55 29.20 -32.29
C CYS A 311 -3.58 28.96 -33.81
N SER A 312 -4.46 29.65 -34.54
CA SER A 312 -4.59 29.61 -35.99
C SER A 312 -5.47 30.79 -36.47
N THR A 313 -5.64 30.93 -37.79
CA THR A 313 -6.55 31.91 -38.42
C THR A 313 -8.02 31.69 -38.06
N ASN A 314 -8.42 30.45 -37.74
CA ASN A 314 -9.78 30.08 -37.31
C ASN A 314 -9.86 29.89 -35.78
N CYS A 315 -9.15 30.72 -35.01
CA CYS A 315 -9.14 30.63 -33.55
C CYS A 315 -10.42 31.21 -32.93
N TYR A 316 -10.93 30.58 -31.86
CA TYR A 316 -12.08 31.08 -31.11
C TYR A 316 -11.89 32.50 -30.54
N LEU A 317 -10.64 32.89 -30.30
CA LEU A 317 -10.27 34.23 -29.85
C LEU A 317 -10.38 35.29 -30.96
N LEU A 318 -10.34 34.89 -32.24
CA LEU A 318 -10.40 35.79 -33.39
C LEU A 318 -11.83 35.93 -33.93
N ASN A 319 -12.60 34.84 -33.98
CA ASN A 319 -13.97 34.83 -34.51
C ASN A 319 -15.01 35.47 -33.58
N ASN A 320 -14.78 35.49 -32.26
CA ASN A 320 -15.70 36.13 -31.30
C ASN A 320 -15.39 37.61 -31.03
N SER A 321 -14.39 38.19 -31.71
CA SER A 321 -14.12 39.63 -31.68
C SER A 321 -15.21 40.45 -32.37
N SER A 322 -16.08 39.78 -33.14
CA SER A 322 -17.11 40.37 -34.00
C SER A 322 -18.50 40.08 -33.44
N GLY A 323 -18.87 40.72 -32.33
CA GLY A 323 -20.26 40.93 -31.91
C GLY A 323 -21.16 39.70 -31.68
N ALA A 324 -21.01 39.01 -30.55
CA ALA A 324 -22.11 38.29 -29.88
C ALA A 324 -21.77 38.10 -28.39
N ALA A 325 -22.78 38.20 -27.52
CA ALA A 325 -22.69 38.40 -26.07
C ALA A 325 -21.67 37.54 -25.31
N GLN A 326 -20.86 38.18 -24.45
CA GLN A 326 -20.24 37.50 -23.32
C GLN A 326 -21.34 36.99 -22.37
N PRO A 327 -21.27 35.77 -21.81
CA PRO A 327 -22.02 35.47 -20.60
C PRO A 327 -21.51 36.38 -19.49
N ALA A 328 -22.40 37.18 -18.93
CA ALA A 328 -22.11 38.19 -17.92
C ALA A 328 -21.25 37.59 -16.79
N MET A 329 -20.02 38.09 -16.66
CA MET A 329 -19.23 37.87 -15.47
C MET A 329 -19.94 38.52 -14.28
N VAL A 330 -20.08 37.78 -13.19
CA VAL A 330 -20.58 38.26 -11.90
C VAL A 330 -19.67 39.41 -11.43
N ALA A 331 -20.07 40.63 -11.75
CA ALA A 331 -19.54 41.85 -11.16
C ALA A 331 -20.31 42.10 -9.86
N ASN A 332 -19.68 41.84 -8.72
CA ASN A 332 -20.20 42.30 -7.43
C ASN A 332 -20.07 43.82 -7.35
N ALA A 333 -21.14 44.53 -7.70
CA ALA A 333 -21.28 45.96 -7.47
C ALA A 333 -21.81 46.18 -6.04
N THR A 334 -20.95 46.68 -5.16
CA THR A 334 -21.34 47.30 -3.89
C THR A 334 -21.86 48.69 -4.15
N GLY A 335 -23.14 48.96 -3.87
CA GLY A 335 -23.73 50.29 -3.89
C GLY A 335 -24.97 50.32 -3.00
N GLY A 336 -24.90 51.08 -1.92
CA GLY A 336 -25.96 51.20 -0.93
C GLY A 336 -27.07 52.17 -1.32
N GLY A 337 -28.19 52.11 -0.59
CA GLY A 337 -29.03 53.28 -0.35
C GLY A 337 -30.53 53.14 -0.59
N LYS A 338 -31.24 52.99 0.53
CA LYS A 338 -32.54 53.60 0.91
C LYS A 338 -33.86 52.89 0.61
N LYS A 339 -34.70 53.05 1.64
CA LYS A 339 -36.02 52.51 1.98
C LYS A 339 -37.12 52.90 0.99
N GLY A 340 -38.11 52.02 0.83
CA GLY A 340 -39.41 52.35 0.24
C GLY A 340 -40.39 51.18 0.32
N SER A 341 -41.36 51.31 1.22
CA SER A 341 -42.44 50.37 1.52
C SER A 341 -43.47 50.31 0.39
N ASN A 342 -44.00 49.12 0.04
CA ASN A 342 -45.45 48.90 -0.02
C ASN A 342 -45.87 47.44 -0.26
N LYS A 343 -47.08 47.18 0.25
CA LYS A 343 -47.80 45.93 0.54
C LYS A 343 -48.44 45.24 -0.67
N LEU A 344 -48.62 43.92 -0.50
CA LEU A 344 -49.71 43.02 -0.95
C LEU A 344 -50.00 42.90 -2.46
N GLN A 345 -50.03 41.67 -3.01
CA GLN A 345 -51.16 40.74 -2.93
C GLN A 345 -50.77 39.37 -3.52
N GLN A 346 -51.10 38.31 -2.78
CA GLN A 346 -51.18 36.94 -3.26
C GLN A 346 -52.41 36.78 -4.15
N LYS A 347 -52.26 36.17 -5.33
CA LYS A 347 -53.32 35.40 -5.99
C LYS A 347 -52.74 34.13 -6.60
N ASN A 348 -53.25 33.00 -6.11
CA ASN A 348 -53.13 31.68 -6.70
C ASN A 348 -53.79 31.69 -8.09
N SER A 349 -53.10 31.18 -9.10
CA SER A 349 -53.75 30.56 -10.26
C SER A 349 -52.83 29.53 -10.90
N ILE A 350 -53.38 28.33 -11.01
CA ILE A 350 -52.87 27.20 -11.77
C ILE A 350 -53.01 27.56 -13.25
N ALA A 351 -51.91 27.63 -14.00
CA ALA A 351 -51.95 27.69 -15.46
C ALA A 351 -50.64 27.16 -16.08
N SER A 352 -50.78 26.00 -16.72
CA SER A 352 -50.31 25.71 -18.07
C SER A 352 -48.87 26.06 -18.48
N ARG A 353 -48.08 24.99 -18.63
CA ARG A 353 -46.81 24.87 -19.36
C ARG A 353 -46.82 25.69 -20.68
N PRO A 354 -45.95 26.70 -20.86
CA PRO A 354 -45.81 27.37 -22.14
C PRO A 354 -45.08 26.47 -23.13
N GLN A 355 -45.68 26.30 -24.30
CA GLN A 355 -45.10 25.65 -25.47
C GLN A 355 -43.75 26.29 -25.82
N GLN A 356 -42.78 25.45 -26.15
CA GLN A 356 -41.51 25.85 -26.73
C GLN A 356 -41.78 26.62 -28.04
N GLN A 357 -41.56 27.93 -28.02
CA GLN A 357 -41.38 28.70 -29.25
C GLN A 357 -40.03 28.32 -29.85
N GLN A 358 -40.08 27.66 -31.00
CA GLN A 358 -38.95 27.49 -31.91
C GLN A 358 -38.46 28.86 -32.34
N LEU A 359 -37.26 29.25 -31.92
CA LEU A 359 -36.49 30.28 -32.63
C LEU A 359 -35.84 29.60 -33.84
N SER A 360 -36.30 29.98 -35.03
CA SER A 360 -35.71 29.67 -36.32
C SER A 360 -34.39 30.43 -36.48
N ILE A 361 -33.27 29.72 -36.49
CA ILE A 361 -31.99 30.25 -36.94
C ILE A 361 -31.89 30.02 -38.45
N ALA A 362 -31.69 31.12 -39.19
CA ALA A 362 -31.55 31.14 -40.63
C ALA A 362 -30.40 30.24 -41.11
N THR A 363 -30.70 29.43 -42.10
CA THR A 363 -29.80 28.56 -42.84
C THR A 363 -28.86 29.37 -43.72
N GLY A 364 -27.55 29.18 -43.54
CA GLY A 364 -26.52 29.68 -44.43
C GLY A 364 -25.22 28.91 -44.23
N GLY A 365 -25.00 27.87 -45.04
CA GLY A 365 -23.77 27.07 -45.06
C GLY A 365 -24.03 25.56 -45.03
N THR A 366 -24.11 24.95 -46.20
CA THR A 366 -24.06 23.49 -46.38
C THR A 366 -22.69 22.97 -45.97
N ALA A 367 -22.55 22.53 -44.71
CA ALA A 367 -21.50 21.61 -44.30
C ALA A 367 -22.04 20.16 -44.37
N PRO A 368 -21.24 19.16 -44.80
CA PRO A 368 -21.70 17.78 -44.89
C PRO A 368 -22.16 17.27 -43.52
N ALA A 369 -23.28 16.55 -43.49
CA ALA A 369 -23.97 16.09 -42.29
C ALA A 369 -23.17 15.15 -41.36
N ASP A 370 -21.96 14.73 -41.76
CA ASP A 370 -21.02 13.95 -40.94
C ASP A 370 -20.10 14.81 -40.05
N SER A 371 -20.12 16.15 -40.16
CA SER A 371 -19.11 17.00 -39.52
C SER A 371 -19.40 17.37 -38.05
N ALA A 372 -20.55 17.00 -37.47
CA ALA A 372 -21.05 17.56 -36.21
C ALA A 372 -21.19 16.58 -35.02
N LYS A 373 -21.07 15.26 -35.20
CA LYS A 373 -21.27 14.29 -34.11
C LYS A 373 -20.01 14.17 -33.26
N TRP A 374 -20.11 14.49 -31.97
CA TRP A 374 -19.08 14.19 -30.98
C TRP A 374 -19.23 12.72 -30.55
N THR A 375 -18.13 12.00 -30.51
CA THR A 375 -18.11 10.64 -29.97
C THR A 375 -18.13 10.70 -28.45
N PRO A 376 -18.75 9.74 -27.74
CA PRO A 376 -18.76 9.74 -26.27
C PRO A 376 -17.36 9.75 -25.64
N HIS A 377 -16.35 9.24 -26.34
CA HIS A 377 -14.95 9.32 -25.93
C HIS A 377 -14.39 10.76 -25.99
N GLU A 378 -14.69 11.50 -27.06
CA GLU A 378 -14.34 12.93 -27.17
C GLU A 378 -15.04 13.77 -26.09
N GLU A 379 -16.33 13.51 -25.84
CA GLU A 379 -17.10 14.20 -24.81
C GLU A 379 -16.51 13.96 -23.40
N ALA A 380 -16.16 12.70 -23.12
CA ALA A 380 -15.51 12.27 -21.89
C ALA A 380 -14.19 13.02 -21.64
N ILE A 381 -13.27 12.99 -22.62
CA ILE A 381 -11.97 13.67 -22.52
C ILE A 381 -12.15 15.18 -22.39
N PHE A 382 -13.05 15.78 -23.18
CA PHE A 382 -13.34 17.20 -23.11
C PHE A 382 -13.81 17.62 -21.71
N ASN A 383 -14.71 16.86 -21.08
CA ASN A 383 -15.22 17.18 -19.76
C ASN A 383 -14.14 17.09 -18.67
N VAL A 384 -13.19 16.16 -18.79
CA VAL A 384 -12.02 16.06 -17.91
C VAL A 384 -11.04 17.21 -18.12
N LEU A 385 -10.74 17.56 -19.39
CA LEU A 385 -9.84 18.68 -19.70
C LEU A 385 -10.45 20.02 -19.26
N ARG A 386 -11.77 20.16 -19.34
CA ARG A 386 -12.49 21.35 -18.88
C ARG A 386 -12.51 21.45 -17.35
N SER A 387 -12.51 20.34 -16.61
CA SER A 387 -12.48 20.38 -15.14
C SER A 387 -11.09 20.72 -14.57
N THR A 388 -10.02 20.47 -15.33
CA THR A 388 -8.62 20.65 -14.91
C THR A 388 -8.02 22.02 -15.27
N GLY A 389 -8.66 22.80 -16.14
CA GLY A 389 -8.16 24.09 -16.63
C GLY A 389 -9.16 25.25 -16.49
N GLU A 390 -8.64 26.48 -16.46
CA GLU A 390 -9.43 27.66 -16.84
C GLU A 390 -9.84 27.53 -18.32
N GLU A 391 -10.94 28.17 -18.74
CA GLU A 391 -11.59 28.07 -20.07
C GLU A 391 -10.70 28.48 -21.28
N GLU A 392 -9.59 27.78 -21.47
CA GLU A 392 -8.57 27.97 -22.50
C GLU A 392 -8.79 26.90 -23.59
N PHE A 393 -9.79 27.14 -24.45
CA PHE A 393 -10.25 26.16 -25.45
C PHE A 393 -9.19 25.79 -26.50
N CYS A 394 -8.20 26.66 -26.74
CA CYS A 394 -7.01 26.30 -27.54
C CYS A 394 -6.24 25.13 -26.93
N ARG A 395 -6.01 25.17 -25.61
CA ARG A 395 -5.28 24.12 -24.89
C ARG A 395 -6.12 22.84 -24.79
N ILE A 396 -7.42 22.97 -24.57
CA ILE A 396 -8.34 21.83 -24.55
C ILE A 396 -8.33 21.14 -25.92
N ALA A 397 -8.38 21.88 -27.03
CA ALA A 397 -8.33 21.30 -28.37
C ALA A 397 -7.02 20.58 -28.67
N ILE A 398 -5.88 21.15 -28.28
CA ILE A 398 -4.57 20.48 -28.44
C ILE A 398 -4.54 19.18 -27.63
N MET A 399 -4.91 19.22 -26.35
CA MET A 399 -4.89 18.05 -25.48
C MET A 399 -5.87 16.97 -25.94
N LEU A 400 -7.08 17.37 -26.33
CA LEU A 400 -8.10 16.47 -26.88
C LEU A 400 -7.54 15.73 -28.11
N ASN A 401 -6.95 16.46 -29.06
CA ASN A 401 -6.40 15.86 -30.28
C ASN A 401 -5.16 14.98 -30.05
N LEU A 402 -4.40 15.22 -28.98
CA LEU A 402 -3.29 14.36 -28.59
C LEU A 402 -3.77 13.08 -27.89
N SER A 403 -4.91 13.13 -27.20
CA SER A 403 -5.51 11.96 -26.55
C SER A 403 -6.29 11.07 -27.53
N LEU A 404 -6.65 11.59 -28.70
CA LEU A 404 -7.25 10.82 -29.78
C LEU A 404 -6.15 10.20 -30.65
N GLY A 405 -6.34 8.96 -31.13
CA GLY A 405 -5.36 8.27 -31.99
C GLY A 405 -5.11 8.99 -33.32
N GLU A 406 -4.00 8.67 -33.99
CA GLU A 406 -3.57 9.36 -35.23
C GLU A 406 -4.59 9.32 -36.38
N THR A 407 -5.47 8.32 -36.38
CA THR A 407 -6.54 8.12 -37.36
C THR A 407 -7.82 8.89 -37.04
N ALA A 408 -7.93 9.48 -35.85
CA ALA A 408 -9.10 10.23 -35.42
C ALA A 408 -9.11 11.65 -35.99
N ARG A 409 -10.32 12.16 -36.29
CA ARG A 409 -10.49 13.53 -36.76
C ARG A 409 -10.09 14.52 -35.67
N LYS A 410 -9.13 15.39 -35.98
CA LYS A 410 -8.70 16.47 -35.08
C LYS A 410 -9.77 17.58 -35.00
N ARG A 411 -10.10 18.01 -33.79
CA ARG A 411 -11.01 19.12 -33.47
C ARG A 411 -10.26 20.43 -33.37
N THR A 412 -10.77 21.47 -34.00
CA THR A 412 -10.25 22.84 -33.89
C THR A 412 -10.68 23.47 -32.58
N CYS A 413 -9.94 24.49 -32.11
CA CYS A 413 -10.34 25.21 -30.90
C CYS A 413 -11.70 25.92 -31.00
N GLN A 414 -12.13 26.27 -32.22
CA GLN A 414 -13.44 26.83 -32.50
C GLN A 414 -14.54 25.78 -32.27
N GLU A 415 -14.38 24.57 -32.80
CA GLU A 415 -15.35 23.47 -32.61
C GLU A 415 -15.46 23.08 -31.12
N VAL A 416 -14.34 23.10 -30.39
CA VAL A 416 -14.31 22.86 -28.94
C VAL A 416 -15.04 23.96 -28.17
N TYR A 417 -14.87 25.23 -28.56
CA TYR A 417 -15.60 26.37 -27.97
C TYR A 417 -17.11 26.27 -28.22
N GLU A 418 -17.51 25.95 -29.45
CA GLU A 418 -18.93 25.80 -29.82
C GLU A 418 -19.59 24.65 -29.05
N TYR A 419 -18.89 23.52 -28.90
CA TYR A 419 -19.36 22.41 -28.08
C TYR A 419 -19.52 22.83 -26.61
N ALA A 420 -18.55 23.55 -26.04
CA ALA A 420 -18.62 24.05 -24.67
C ALA A 420 -19.82 24.98 -24.42
N CYS A 421 -20.14 25.85 -25.40
CA CYS A 421 -21.29 26.74 -25.33
C CYS A 421 -22.62 25.97 -25.34
N ARG A 422 -22.71 24.90 -26.15
CA ARG A 422 -23.90 24.01 -26.21
C ARG A 422 -24.06 23.16 -24.95
N ALA A 423 -22.95 22.68 -24.38
CA ALA A 423 -22.94 21.86 -23.17
C ALA A 423 -23.29 22.64 -21.88
N GLY A 424 -23.34 23.97 -21.94
CA GLY A 424 -23.67 24.84 -20.81
C GLY A 424 -22.55 24.97 -19.75
N PRO A 425 -22.70 25.89 -18.78
CA PRO A 425 -21.78 26.01 -17.65
C PRO A 425 -21.90 24.80 -16.71
N GLN A 426 -20.78 24.28 -16.21
CA GLN A 426 -20.80 23.26 -15.17
C GLN A 426 -21.46 23.84 -13.91
N SER A 427 -22.56 23.23 -13.44
CA SER A 427 -23.14 23.63 -12.16
C SER A 427 -22.16 23.27 -11.05
N THR A 428 -21.57 24.27 -10.40
CA THR A 428 -20.85 24.02 -9.16
C THR A 428 -21.87 23.66 -8.09
N ASN A 429 -22.03 22.38 -7.79
CA ASN A 429 -22.71 21.98 -6.55
C ASN A 429 -22.03 22.68 -5.38
N GLY A 430 -22.86 23.28 -4.52
CA GLY A 430 -22.53 24.48 -3.77
C GLY A 430 -21.37 24.37 -2.80
N GLU A 431 -20.48 25.36 -2.86
CA GLU A 431 -19.80 25.89 -1.67
C GLU A 431 -19.77 27.41 -1.79
N SER A 432 -20.73 28.06 -1.14
CA SER A 432 -20.71 29.49 -0.86
C SER A 432 -19.55 29.78 0.09
N SER A 433 -18.44 30.30 -0.45
CA SER A 433 -17.36 30.86 0.36
C SER A 433 -17.48 32.37 0.41
N SER A 434 -17.72 32.90 1.62
CA SER A 434 -17.70 34.33 1.91
C SER A 434 -16.28 34.88 1.69
N PRO A 435 -16.12 36.09 1.12
CA PRO A 435 -14.80 36.70 0.93
C PRO A 435 -14.20 37.10 2.28
N VAL A 436 -13.15 36.38 2.70
CA VAL A 436 -12.31 36.75 3.83
C VAL A 436 -11.54 38.03 3.47
N LYS A 437 -11.74 39.09 4.26
CA LYS A 437 -11.01 40.36 4.16
C LYS A 437 -9.53 40.12 4.48
N ASN A 438 -8.64 40.49 3.57
CA ASN A 438 -7.20 40.47 3.79
C ASN A 438 -6.81 41.51 4.86
N ALA A 439 -6.68 41.09 6.10
CA ALA A 439 -5.90 41.83 7.09
C ALA A 439 -4.40 41.62 6.78
N LYS A 440 -3.64 42.72 6.66
CA LYS A 440 -2.18 42.68 6.59
C LYS A 440 -1.62 42.17 7.93
N CYS A 441 -1.59 40.86 8.11
CA CYS A 441 -0.87 40.24 9.21
C CYS A 441 0.62 40.24 8.85
N ARG A 442 1.47 40.88 9.66
CA ARG A 442 2.93 40.70 9.61
C ARG A 442 3.20 39.19 9.59
N LYS A 443 3.67 38.63 8.48
CA LYS A 443 4.07 37.21 8.39
C LYS A 443 5.15 36.97 9.44
N LYS A 444 4.77 36.38 10.58
CA LYS A 444 5.72 35.93 11.60
C LYS A 444 6.59 34.84 10.95
N ASP A 445 7.88 34.82 11.26
CA ASP A 445 8.78 33.81 10.71
C ASP A 445 8.45 32.43 11.32
N ASN A 446 7.76 31.60 10.54
CA ASN A 446 7.31 30.27 10.95
C ASN A 446 8.47 29.38 11.46
N HIS A 447 9.69 29.56 10.95
CA HIS A 447 10.85 28.79 11.45
C HIS A 447 11.26 29.19 12.87
N ARG A 448 11.17 30.49 13.20
CA ARG A 448 11.50 30.99 14.54
C ARG A 448 10.43 30.57 15.54
N GLN A 449 9.16 30.62 15.12
CA GLN A 449 8.04 30.15 15.94
C GLN A 449 8.11 28.64 16.19
N PHE A 450 8.38 27.83 15.17
CA PHE A 450 8.54 26.38 15.30
C PHE A 450 9.59 26.04 16.36
N ARG A 451 10.80 26.60 16.23
CA ARG A 451 11.91 26.31 17.16
C ARG A 451 11.59 26.77 18.58
N ALA A 452 11.01 27.97 18.75
CA ALA A 452 10.67 28.49 20.08
C ALA A 452 9.56 27.68 20.78
N ILE A 453 8.48 27.35 20.06
CA ILE A 453 7.32 26.65 20.63
C ILE A 453 7.67 25.20 20.95
N LYS A 454 8.27 24.46 20.00
CA LYS A 454 8.60 23.05 20.26
C LYS A 454 9.72 22.91 21.29
N TRP A 455 10.73 23.79 21.32
CA TRP A 455 11.76 23.76 22.37
C TRP A 455 11.17 23.99 23.76
N ALA A 456 10.24 24.94 23.91
CA ALA A 456 9.56 25.21 25.18
C ALA A 456 8.66 24.05 25.63
N ASN A 457 7.97 23.39 24.70
CA ASN A 457 7.00 22.34 25.05
C ASN A 457 7.62 20.96 25.24
N THR A 458 8.82 20.71 24.71
CA THR A 458 9.37 19.34 24.62
C THR A 458 10.71 19.14 25.32
N ASN A 459 11.20 20.15 26.06
CA ASN A 459 12.52 20.10 26.72
C ASN A 459 13.67 19.64 25.81
N GLY A 460 13.55 19.82 24.50
CA GLY A 460 14.58 19.45 23.52
C GLY A 460 14.37 18.13 22.75
N THR A 461 13.23 17.46 22.85
CA THR A 461 12.93 16.19 22.13
C THR A 461 11.58 16.21 21.42
N VAL A 462 11.56 16.14 20.08
CA VAL A 462 10.28 16.04 19.34
C VAL A 462 9.79 14.59 19.35
N GLU A 463 8.74 14.32 20.12
CA GLU A 463 8.05 13.02 20.16
C GLU A 463 7.07 12.92 18.98
N ASN A 464 7.33 12.00 18.05
CA ASN A 464 6.44 11.65 16.94
C ASN A 464 5.95 10.21 17.16
N HIS A 465 5.18 9.99 18.22
CA HIS A 465 4.81 8.63 18.63
C HIS A 465 3.48 8.18 18.01
N GLY A 466 2.64 9.09 17.53
CA GLY A 466 1.39 8.72 16.87
C GLY A 466 1.56 8.47 15.37
N ARG A 467 0.73 7.59 14.79
CA ARG A 467 0.64 7.41 13.33
C ARG A 467 0.26 8.73 12.63
N PHE A 468 0.91 9.02 11.51
CA PHE A 468 0.61 10.24 10.74
C PHE A 468 -0.52 10.00 9.72
N ILE A 469 -1.67 10.64 9.94
CA ILE A 469 -2.76 10.73 8.98
C ILE A 469 -2.95 12.20 8.53
N PRO A 470 -2.92 12.50 7.22
CA PRO A 470 -3.08 13.87 6.74
C PRO A 470 -4.44 14.48 7.12
N CYS A 471 -4.44 15.71 7.62
CA CYS A 471 -5.70 16.41 7.93
C CYS A 471 -6.36 17.01 6.68
N LYS A 472 -7.68 17.23 6.75
CA LYS A 472 -8.51 17.75 5.63
C LYS A 472 -8.33 19.27 5.41
N ALA A 473 -8.85 19.78 4.29
CA ALA A 473 -8.69 21.18 3.87
C ALA A 473 -9.31 22.23 4.82
N LYS A 474 -10.48 21.95 5.40
CA LYS A 474 -11.19 22.81 6.35
C LYS A 474 -10.89 22.45 7.81
N CYS A 475 -9.66 22.01 8.10
CA CYS A 475 -9.26 21.58 9.44
C CYS A 475 -8.71 22.76 10.26
N ASP A 476 -9.18 22.91 11.50
CA ASP A 476 -8.59 23.84 12.47
C ASP A 476 -7.37 23.20 13.16
N CYS A 477 -6.19 23.38 12.57
CA CYS A 477 -4.93 22.85 13.08
C CYS A 477 -4.37 23.60 14.30
N ARG A 478 -5.24 24.15 15.15
CA ARG A 478 -4.90 24.77 16.44
C ARG A 478 -5.63 24.11 17.61
N SER A 479 -6.66 23.32 17.33
CA SER A 479 -7.45 22.61 18.32
C SER A 479 -7.28 21.08 18.18
N SER A 480 -7.70 20.36 19.21
CA SER A 480 -7.75 18.89 19.22
C SER A 480 -8.71 18.28 18.20
N ALA A 481 -9.51 19.10 17.50
CA ALA A 481 -10.32 18.68 16.36
C ALA A 481 -9.45 18.25 15.16
N CYS A 482 -8.20 18.72 15.08
CA CYS A 482 -7.25 18.26 14.08
C CYS A 482 -6.58 16.96 14.54
N HIS A 483 -6.68 15.89 13.73
CA HIS A 483 -5.98 14.63 14.02
C HIS A 483 -4.48 14.83 14.23
N CYS A 484 -3.80 15.63 13.39
CA CYS A 484 -2.37 15.90 13.56
C CYS A 484 -2.06 16.48 14.94
N VAL A 485 -2.84 17.46 15.41
CA VAL A 485 -2.66 18.06 16.75
C VAL A 485 -2.99 17.07 17.85
N LYS A 486 -4.07 16.28 17.68
CA LYS A 486 -4.50 15.25 18.64
C LYS A 486 -3.40 14.23 18.95
N VAL A 487 -2.66 13.79 17.92
CA VAL A 487 -1.56 12.82 18.07
C VAL A 487 -0.17 13.49 18.23
N ASN A 488 -0.14 14.80 18.55
CA ASN A 488 1.06 15.63 18.69
C ASN A 488 1.98 15.68 17.44
N ASN A 489 1.46 15.29 16.28
CA ASN A 489 2.16 15.36 15.00
C ASN A 489 2.08 16.74 14.34
N LEU A 490 3.10 17.04 13.53
CA LEU A 490 3.14 18.23 12.70
C LEU A 490 2.39 17.98 11.39
N CYS A 491 1.70 19.01 10.89
CA CYS A 491 1.14 18.93 9.54
C CYS A 491 2.29 18.90 8.52
N THR A 492 2.23 18.00 7.55
CA THR A 492 3.21 17.87 6.47
C THR A 492 2.64 18.42 5.17
N LYS A 493 3.44 18.43 4.08
CA LYS A 493 2.95 18.74 2.73
C LYS A 493 1.73 17.92 2.32
N TYR A 494 1.53 16.73 2.91
CA TYR A 494 0.40 15.85 2.64
C TYR A 494 -0.93 16.32 3.24
N CYS A 495 -0.93 17.24 4.21
CA CYS A 495 -2.16 17.78 4.78
C CYS A 495 -2.85 18.77 3.82
N GLY A 496 -4.18 18.72 3.76
CA GLY A 496 -5.00 19.65 2.97
C GLY A 496 -5.17 21.04 3.58
N CYS A 497 -4.82 21.25 4.86
CA CYS A 497 -5.04 22.52 5.55
C CYS A 497 -4.27 23.70 4.93
N VAL A 498 -4.92 24.86 4.82
CA VAL A 498 -4.33 26.08 4.21
C VAL A 498 -3.85 27.03 5.31
N ASP A 499 -2.70 27.69 5.10
CA ASP A 499 -2.11 28.67 6.04
C ASP A 499 -2.00 28.13 7.49
N CYS A 500 -1.57 26.88 7.62
CA CYS A 500 -1.49 26.14 8.88
C CYS A 500 -0.21 26.48 9.68
N GLY A 501 -0.40 26.92 10.94
CA GLY A 501 0.70 27.18 11.87
C GLY A 501 1.34 25.92 12.47
N ASN A 502 0.66 24.78 12.43
CA ASN A 502 1.20 23.47 12.84
C ASN A 502 1.99 22.77 11.71
N ARG A 503 2.12 23.41 10.54
CA ARG A 503 2.80 22.84 9.39
C ARG A 503 4.32 22.95 9.54
N PHE A 504 5.03 21.85 9.33
CA PHE A 504 6.48 21.84 9.40
C PHE A 504 7.08 22.74 8.30
N PRO A 505 7.93 23.72 8.65
CA PRO A 505 8.43 24.71 7.69
C PRO A 505 9.66 24.25 6.90
N GLY A 506 10.26 23.10 7.23
CA GLY A 506 11.54 22.66 6.65
C GLY A 506 12.75 23.30 7.32
N CYS A 507 13.95 23.05 6.78
CA CYS A 507 15.19 23.67 7.25
C CYS A 507 15.64 24.84 6.36
N ARG A 508 16.45 25.73 6.94
CA ARG A 508 17.18 26.81 6.24
C ARG A 508 18.70 26.60 6.29
N CYS A 509 19.14 25.36 6.40
CA CYS A 509 20.56 25.02 6.50
C CYS A 509 21.29 25.30 5.19
N ALA A 510 22.57 25.63 5.27
CA ALA A 510 23.46 25.57 4.12
C ALA A 510 23.64 24.13 3.63
N PRO A 511 23.99 23.91 2.36
CA PRO A 511 24.15 22.56 1.80
C PRO A 511 25.15 21.73 2.60
N GLY A 512 24.84 20.45 2.86
CA GLY A 512 25.69 19.53 3.63
C GLY A 512 25.57 19.60 5.16
N ASN A 513 24.99 20.66 5.73
CA ASN A 513 25.03 20.91 7.18
C ASN A 513 23.91 20.25 8.00
N CYS A 514 23.05 19.43 7.39
CA CYS A 514 21.88 18.83 8.03
C CYS A 514 22.19 17.63 8.96
N ARG A 515 23.33 17.59 9.65
CA ARG A 515 23.79 16.43 10.45
C ARG A 515 23.68 16.61 11.96
N THR A 516 23.30 17.80 12.42
CA THR A 516 23.32 18.16 13.85
C THR A 516 22.00 18.78 14.30
N LYS A 517 21.81 18.91 15.62
CA LYS A 517 20.65 19.59 16.23
C LYS A 517 20.51 21.07 15.84
N GLN A 518 21.46 21.65 15.10
CA GLN A 518 21.30 22.98 14.49
C GLN A 518 20.23 22.96 13.39
N CYS A 519 20.14 21.86 12.64
CA CYS A 519 19.12 21.63 11.62
C CYS A 519 17.77 21.29 12.26
N GLN A 520 16.71 21.97 11.82
CA GLN A 520 15.35 21.73 12.33
C GLN A 520 14.82 20.33 12.00
N CYS A 521 15.15 19.80 10.81
CA CYS A 521 14.78 18.43 10.42
C CYS A 521 15.46 17.40 11.34
N TYR A 522 16.79 17.47 11.45
CA TYR A 522 17.56 16.55 12.27
C TYR A 522 17.18 16.63 13.76
N PHE A 523 16.95 17.85 14.28
CA PHE A 523 16.45 18.06 15.64
C PHE A 523 15.08 17.42 15.87
N ALA A 524 14.19 17.48 14.89
CA ALA A 524 12.87 16.86 14.95
C ALA A 524 12.90 15.34 14.74
N SER A 525 14.07 14.74 14.50
CA SER A 525 14.23 13.34 14.04
C SER A 525 13.50 13.08 12.71
N TRP A 526 13.57 14.03 11.78
CA TRP A 526 12.99 13.95 10.44
C TRP A 526 14.11 14.03 9.39
N GLU A 527 13.94 13.34 8.28
CA GLU A 527 14.75 13.59 7.08
C GLU A 527 14.37 14.93 6.41
N CYS A 528 15.29 15.46 5.60
CA CYS A 528 15.02 16.66 4.82
C CYS A 528 14.07 16.35 3.66
N ASP A 529 12.86 16.91 3.74
CA ASP A 529 11.86 16.79 2.68
C ASP A 529 12.28 17.60 1.43
N PRO A 530 12.37 16.98 0.24
CA PRO A 530 12.81 17.63 -0.99
C PRO A 530 11.88 18.76 -1.46
N ASP A 531 10.60 18.73 -1.12
CA ASP A 531 9.63 19.77 -1.53
C ASP A 531 9.62 20.96 -0.59
N VAL A 532 10.12 20.79 0.64
CA VAL A 532 10.09 21.82 1.69
C VAL A 532 11.49 22.40 1.93
N CYS A 533 12.52 21.57 2.02
CA CYS A 533 13.88 21.95 2.43
C CYS A 533 14.74 22.41 1.23
N LYS A 534 14.42 23.59 0.68
CA LYS A 534 15.08 24.09 -0.54
C LYS A 534 16.48 24.67 -0.35
N SER A 535 16.87 25.06 0.87
CA SER A 535 18.18 25.72 1.10
C SER A 535 19.35 24.74 1.24
N CYS A 536 19.09 23.54 1.78
CA CYS A 536 20.12 22.54 2.02
C CYS A 536 20.43 21.69 0.79
N ASN A 537 19.74 21.96 -0.33
CA ASN A 537 19.85 21.23 -1.60
C ASN A 537 19.65 19.70 -1.42
N CYS A 538 18.67 19.30 -0.60
CA CYS A 538 18.38 17.88 -0.36
C CYS A 538 17.80 17.14 -1.59
N ASP A 539 17.26 17.89 -2.55
CA ASP A 539 16.79 17.42 -3.84
C ASP A 539 17.93 17.22 -4.87
N LYS A 540 19.12 17.77 -4.62
CA LYS A 540 20.24 17.77 -5.58
C LYS A 540 21.36 16.81 -5.19
N LEU A 541 22.09 16.38 -6.23
CA LEU A 541 23.34 15.63 -6.14
C LEU A 541 24.53 16.56 -6.43
N ASP A 542 25.70 16.22 -5.91
CA ASP A 542 26.95 16.87 -6.26
C ASP A 542 27.53 16.33 -7.58
N GLY A 543 28.71 16.84 -7.98
CA GLY A 543 29.38 16.43 -9.22
C GLY A 543 29.82 14.96 -9.24
N SER A 544 29.87 14.28 -8.10
CA SER A 544 30.16 12.84 -8.00
C SER A 544 28.90 11.96 -8.01
N GLY A 545 27.70 12.56 -8.08
CA GLY A 545 26.43 11.83 -7.99
C GLY A 545 25.99 11.53 -6.55
N GLU A 546 26.70 12.05 -5.55
CA GLU A 546 26.38 11.87 -4.14
C GLU A 546 25.40 12.95 -3.66
N PRO A 547 24.51 12.66 -2.70
CA PRO A 547 23.60 13.68 -2.19
C PRO A 547 24.36 14.72 -1.37
N ILE A 548 24.08 15.99 -1.70
CA ILE A 548 24.69 17.14 -1.03
C ILE A 548 24.21 17.19 0.43
N CYS A 549 22.90 17.08 0.65
CA CYS A 549 22.35 16.94 2.00
C CYS A 549 22.63 15.54 2.54
N LYS A 550 22.96 15.45 3.83
CA LYS A 550 23.35 14.20 4.48
C LYS A 550 22.29 13.67 5.47
N ASN A 551 21.05 14.13 5.30
CA ASN A 551 19.86 13.77 6.08
C ASN A 551 18.72 13.38 5.13
N VAL A 552 19.04 12.50 4.19
CA VAL A 552 18.18 12.01 3.09
C VAL A 552 18.49 10.55 2.76
N SER A 553 19.17 9.85 3.68
CA SER A 553 19.76 8.55 3.41
C SER A 553 18.71 7.46 3.28
N ILE A 554 17.67 7.50 4.12
CA ILE A 554 16.56 6.54 4.10
C ILE A 554 15.72 6.75 2.84
N GLN A 555 15.27 7.99 2.56
CA GLN A 555 14.42 8.26 1.38
C GLN A 555 15.12 8.01 0.03
N ARG A 556 16.46 7.96 0.01
CA ARG A 556 17.25 7.67 -1.19
C ARG A 556 17.82 6.24 -1.21
N GLY A 557 17.55 5.43 -0.18
CA GLY A 557 18.06 4.05 -0.11
C GLY A 557 19.59 3.94 -0.05
N LEU A 558 20.27 4.88 0.60
CA LEU A 558 21.75 4.93 0.68
C LEU A 558 22.31 3.98 1.75
N GLN A 559 21.86 2.73 1.72
CA GLN A 559 22.28 1.70 2.67
C GLN A 559 23.72 1.25 2.38
N LYS A 560 24.42 0.83 3.42
CA LYS A 560 25.78 0.26 3.32
C LYS A 560 25.70 -1.17 2.81
N ARG A 561 26.79 -1.66 2.23
CA ARG A 561 26.85 -3.08 1.79
C ARG A 561 26.99 -3.99 3.00
N LEU A 562 26.06 -4.94 3.14
CA LEU A 562 25.99 -5.90 4.25
C LEU A 562 26.06 -7.34 3.71
N ILE A 563 26.52 -8.27 4.54
CA ILE A 563 26.55 -9.70 4.24
C ILE A 563 25.98 -10.51 5.41
N VAL A 564 25.41 -11.67 5.11
CA VAL A 564 24.91 -12.63 6.10
C VAL A 564 25.90 -13.77 6.22
N ALA A 565 26.29 -14.11 7.44
CA ALA A 565 27.17 -15.24 7.75
C ALA A 565 26.81 -15.82 9.13
N PRO A 566 27.25 -17.04 9.49
CA PRO A 566 27.04 -17.55 10.83
C PRO A 566 27.57 -16.57 11.89
N SER A 567 26.76 -16.27 12.90
CA SER A 567 27.11 -15.35 13.98
C SER A 567 28.16 -15.96 14.89
N GLN A 568 28.98 -15.11 15.53
CA GLN A 568 29.86 -15.54 16.62
C GLN A 568 29.12 -15.74 17.94
N VAL A 569 27.85 -15.30 18.02
CA VAL A 569 27.01 -15.40 19.21
C VAL A 569 26.04 -16.56 19.06
N ALA A 570 25.06 -16.43 18.16
CA ALA A 570 24.05 -17.45 17.91
C ALA A 570 23.42 -17.28 16.53
N GLY A 571 23.12 -18.38 15.86
CA GLY A 571 22.39 -18.36 14.60
C GLY A 571 23.13 -17.63 13.47
N TRP A 572 22.38 -16.83 12.72
CA TRP A 572 22.90 -15.98 11.65
C TRP A 572 23.22 -14.58 12.17
N GLY A 573 24.25 -13.96 11.62
CA GLY A 573 24.69 -12.60 11.92
C GLY A 573 24.75 -11.73 10.66
N CYS A 574 24.70 -10.42 10.86
CA CYS A 574 24.88 -9.41 9.81
C CYS A 574 26.26 -8.76 9.93
N PHE A 575 27.01 -8.65 8.84
CA PHE A 575 28.37 -8.12 8.85
C PHE A 575 28.54 -6.99 7.84
N ALA A 576 29.41 -6.03 8.17
CA ALA A 576 29.74 -4.92 7.27
C ALA A 576 30.63 -5.41 6.10
N ASN A 577 30.32 -5.02 4.87
CA ASN A 577 31.15 -5.29 3.68
C ASN A 577 31.95 -4.06 3.21
N GLU A 578 31.99 -3.03 4.05
CA GLU A 578 32.80 -1.83 3.87
C GLU A 578 33.03 -1.17 5.23
N ASP A 579 33.96 -0.22 5.30
CA ASP A 579 34.16 0.59 6.49
C ASP A 579 32.99 1.57 6.66
N ILE A 580 32.43 1.66 7.87
CA ILE A 580 31.29 2.50 8.21
C ILE A 580 31.69 3.47 9.32
N GLU A 581 31.63 4.77 9.02
CA GLU A 581 32.04 5.83 9.94
C GLU A 581 31.04 6.03 11.09
N LYS A 582 31.50 6.64 12.18
CA LYS A 582 30.63 6.94 13.33
C LYS A 582 29.47 7.86 12.93
N ASN A 583 28.25 7.47 13.32
CA ASN A 583 26.97 8.09 13.00
C ASN A 583 26.51 7.94 11.54
N ASP A 584 27.22 7.20 10.69
CA ASP A 584 26.72 6.89 9.36
C ASP A 584 25.44 6.05 9.43
N PHE A 585 24.56 6.28 8.47
CA PHE A 585 23.43 5.40 8.21
C PHE A 585 23.93 4.08 7.66
N VAL A 586 23.47 2.98 8.26
CA VAL A 586 23.82 1.60 7.90
C VAL A 586 22.74 1.03 6.98
N SER A 587 21.51 0.95 7.47
CA SER A 587 20.37 0.37 6.74
C SER A 587 19.05 0.84 7.37
N GLU A 588 17.97 0.84 6.59
CA GLU A 588 16.61 0.85 7.16
C GLU A 588 16.35 -0.55 7.71
N TYR A 589 15.66 -0.68 8.85
CA TYR A 589 15.14 -1.97 9.30
C TYR A 589 13.75 -2.14 8.68
N CYS A 590 13.68 -2.94 7.61
CA CYS A 590 12.47 -3.09 6.80
C CYS A 590 11.69 -4.35 7.19
N GLY A 591 10.36 -4.29 7.08
CA GLY A 591 9.49 -5.45 7.21
C GLY A 591 8.01 -5.15 6.98
N GLU A 592 7.15 -6.05 7.43
CA GLU A 592 5.70 -5.82 7.44
C GLU A 592 5.34 -4.81 8.52
N VAL A 593 4.61 -3.75 8.17
CA VAL A 593 4.05 -2.81 9.15
C VAL A 593 2.67 -3.31 9.54
N ILE A 594 2.56 -3.75 10.77
CA ILE A 594 1.36 -4.33 11.39
C ILE A 594 0.87 -3.46 12.54
N SER A 595 -0.37 -3.66 12.98
CA SER A 595 -0.90 -3.03 14.19
C SER A 595 -0.19 -3.56 15.44
N THR A 596 -0.27 -2.80 16.53
CA THR A 596 0.20 -3.27 17.85
C THR A 596 -0.54 -4.54 18.25
N GLU A 597 -1.84 -4.62 18.00
CA GLU A 597 -2.67 -5.79 18.30
C GLU A 597 -2.22 -7.04 17.52
N GLU A 598 -1.94 -6.91 16.22
CA GLU A 598 -1.40 -8.00 15.40
C GLU A 598 -0.01 -8.44 15.88
N SER A 599 0.83 -7.48 16.28
CA SER A 599 2.16 -7.78 16.82
C SER A 599 2.09 -8.61 18.11
N GLU A 600 1.11 -8.36 18.98
CA GLU A 600 0.87 -9.17 20.19
C GLU A 600 0.42 -10.59 19.82
N ARG A 601 -0.45 -10.74 18.81
CA ARG A 601 -0.89 -12.07 18.34
C ARG A 601 0.28 -12.88 17.80
N ARG A 602 1.09 -12.28 16.94
CA ARG A 602 2.30 -12.92 16.37
C ARG A 602 3.35 -13.18 17.44
N GLY A 603 3.52 -12.23 18.38
CA GLY A 603 4.44 -12.31 19.51
C GLY A 603 4.28 -13.58 20.33
N LYS A 604 3.04 -14.01 20.61
CA LYS A 604 2.80 -15.27 21.34
C LYS A 604 3.38 -16.50 20.65
N ILE A 605 3.37 -16.53 19.32
CA ILE A 605 3.99 -17.61 18.54
C ILE A 605 5.52 -17.46 18.58
N TYR A 606 6.01 -16.24 18.40
CA TYR A 606 7.44 -15.93 18.41
C TYR A 606 8.11 -16.20 19.76
N ASP A 607 7.39 -16.00 20.86
CA ASP A 607 7.85 -16.31 22.21
C ASP A 607 8.06 -17.82 22.41
N ARG A 608 7.17 -18.64 21.84
CA ARG A 608 7.33 -20.10 21.85
C ARG A 608 8.49 -20.57 20.98
N VAL A 609 8.61 -20.00 19.78
CA VAL A 609 9.70 -20.30 18.85
C VAL A 609 11.03 -19.67 19.31
N LYS A 610 11.01 -18.80 20.34
CA LYS A 610 12.15 -18.04 20.88
C LYS A 610 12.88 -17.22 19.82
N CYS A 611 12.13 -16.66 18.88
CA CYS A 611 12.66 -15.92 17.75
C CYS A 611 11.67 -14.82 17.34
N SER A 612 12.00 -13.57 17.66
CA SER A 612 11.16 -12.40 17.36
C SER A 612 11.94 -11.38 16.55
N TYR A 613 11.34 -10.92 15.45
CA TYR A 613 11.84 -9.84 14.61
C TYR A 613 10.94 -8.59 14.67
N LEU A 614 10.12 -8.49 15.72
CA LEU A 614 9.22 -7.36 15.98
C LEU A 614 10.01 -6.16 16.49
N PHE A 615 9.83 -5.02 15.83
CA PHE A 615 10.45 -3.75 16.20
C PHE A 615 9.38 -2.66 16.28
N GLY A 616 9.16 -2.10 17.48
CA GLY A 616 8.20 -1.01 17.70
C GLY A 616 8.49 0.22 16.84
N LEU A 617 7.52 0.65 16.04
CA LEU A 617 7.67 1.78 15.12
C LEU A 617 7.10 3.07 15.71
N ASN A 618 5.89 3.00 16.26
CA ASN A 618 5.15 4.08 16.89
C ASN A 618 4.05 3.47 17.80
N ASP A 619 3.24 4.29 18.48
CA ASP A 619 2.24 3.84 19.46
C ASP A 619 1.17 2.89 18.86
N GLU A 620 0.96 2.94 17.54
CA GLU A 620 -0.09 2.19 16.84
C GLU A 620 0.47 1.10 15.89
N GLN A 621 1.79 1.07 15.65
CA GLN A 621 2.38 0.26 14.59
C GLN A 621 3.71 -0.37 15.01
N VAL A 622 3.95 -1.58 14.51
CA VAL A 622 5.17 -2.37 14.70
C VAL A 622 5.68 -2.84 13.33
N VAL A 623 7.00 -2.89 13.16
CA VAL A 623 7.64 -3.52 11.99
C VAL A 623 7.99 -4.97 12.33
N ASP A 624 7.44 -5.91 11.60
CA ASP A 624 7.73 -7.34 11.69
C ASP A 624 8.60 -7.79 10.52
N ALA A 625 9.88 -8.07 10.78
CA ALA A 625 10.79 -8.55 9.74
C ALA A 625 10.75 -10.08 9.55
N THR A 626 9.84 -10.82 10.21
CA THR A 626 9.85 -12.30 10.24
C THR A 626 9.68 -12.92 8.85
N ARG A 627 8.59 -12.56 8.16
CA ARG A 627 8.21 -13.09 6.84
C ARG A 627 8.80 -12.28 5.69
N VAL A 628 8.85 -10.96 5.85
CA VAL A 628 9.38 -10.01 4.86
C VAL A 628 10.34 -9.06 5.56
N GLY A 629 11.53 -8.83 5.02
CA GLY A 629 12.48 -7.87 5.60
C GLY A 629 13.69 -7.63 4.72
N ASN A 630 14.77 -7.05 5.26
CA ASN A 630 16.06 -6.93 4.58
C ASN A 630 17.21 -7.49 5.41
N VAL A 631 18.43 -7.44 4.86
CA VAL A 631 19.63 -8.06 5.43
C VAL A 631 19.94 -7.62 6.87
N ILE A 632 19.60 -6.38 7.26
CA ILE A 632 19.88 -5.90 8.62
C ILE A 632 19.06 -6.62 9.71
N ARG A 633 18.02 -7.39 9.35
CA ARG A 633 17.26 -8.22 10.29
C ARG A 633 18.11 -9.25 11.05
N PHE A 634 19.28 -9.60 10.49
CA PHE A 634 20.22 -10.55 11.10
C PHE A 634 21.23 -9.89 12.05
N ALA A 635 21.18 -8.56 12.25
CA ALA A 635 22.05 -7.89 13.22
C ALA A 635 21.57 -8.21 14.64
N ASN A 636 22.38 -8.97 15.38
CA ASN A 636 22.01 -9.54 16.67
C ASN A 636 21.93 -8.50 17.80
N HIS A 637 21.32 -8.93 18.91
CA HIS A 637 21.30 -8.15 20.15
C HIS A 637 22.69 -8.08 20.79
N SER A 638 23.02 -6.93 21.38
CA SER A 638 24.14 -6.79 22.32
C SER A 638 23.86 -5.67 23.32
N GLN A 639 24.24 -5.85 24.58
CA GLN A 639 24.25 -4.79 25.60
C GLN A 639 25.33 -3.73 25.35
N ASN A 640 26.38 -4.08 24.58
CA ASN A 640 27.44 -3.18 24.14
C ASN A 640 27.47 -3.13 22.60
N PRO A 641 26.43 -2.57 21.97
CA PRO A 641 26.28 -2.62 20.52
C PRO A 641 27.22 -1.66 19.80
N ASN A 642 27.51 -1.96 18.52
CA ASN A 642 28.21 -1.03 17.63
C ASN A 642 27.26 -0.21 16.74
N CYS A 643 25.97 -0.55 16.71
CA CYS A 643 24.91 0.18 16.03
C CYS A 643 23.83 0.67 17.02
N ARG A 644 23.07 1.70 16.62
CA ARG A 644 21.86 2.15 17.31
C ARG A 644 20.71 2.21 16.32
N ALA A 645 19.53 1.81 16.75
CA ALA A 645 18.30 2.05 16.02
C ALA A 645 17.71 3.41 16.39
N LYS A 646 17.08 4.08 15.43
CA LYS A 646 16.36 5.33 15.64
C LYS A 646 15.16 5.40 14.71
N VAL A 647 13.98 5.66 15.27
CA VAL A 647 12.79 6.00 14.48
C VAL A 647 12.93 7.43 13.93
N ILE A 648 12.77 7.56 12.62
CA ILE A 648 12.89 8.81 11.88
C ILE A 648 11.64 8.98 11.01
N VAL A 649 11.12 10.22 10.94
CA VAL A 649 10.04 10.54 10.01
C VAL A 649 10.62 10.89 8.64
N VAL A 650 10.20 10.17 7.62
CA VAL A 650 10.67 10.29 6.24
C VAL A 650 9.46 10.52 5.35
N ASN A 651 9.32 11.74 4.80
CA ASN A 651 8.16 12.12 3.97
C ASN A 651 6.80 11.75 4.60
N GLY A 652 6.67 11.93 5.92
CA GLY A 652 5.43 11.67 6.66
C GLY A 652 5.22 10.22 7.09
N ASP A 653 6.16 9.31 6.83
CA ASP A 653 6.12 7.93 7.30
C ASP A 653 7.18 7.70 8.38
N HIS A 654 6.88 6.90 9.39
CA HIS A 654 7.87 6.48 10.38
C HIS A 654 8.70 5.34 9.80
N LYS A 655 10.03 5.45 9.93
CA LYS A 655 11.01 4.47 9.45
C LYS A 655 12.04 4.21 10.54
N ILE A 656 12.50 2.96 10.67
CA ILE A 656 13.56 2.60 11.62
C ILE A 656 14.89 2.66 10.88
N GLY A 657 15.74 3.64 11.21
CA GLY A 657 17.09 3.71 10.68
C GLY A 657 18.11 3.12 11.66
N ILE A 658 19.01 2.29 11.16
CA ILE A 658 20.16 1.77 11.90
C ILE A 658 21.37 2.64 11.60
N PHE A 659 22.06 3.11 12.64
CA PHE A 659 23.20 4.02 12.55
C PHE A 659 24.39 3.50 13.34
N ALA A 660 25.61 3.68 12.84
CA ALA A 660 26.82 3.27 13.53
C ALA A 660 27.08 4.15 14.77
N GLN A 661 27.43 3.55 15.92
CA GLN A 661 27.80 4.27 17.16
C GLN A 661 29.29 4.61 17.22
N ARG A 662 30.11 3.87 16.47
CA ARG A 662 31.56 4.00 16.34
C ARG A 662 31.97 3.70 14.90
N LEU A 663 33.25 3.88 14.57
CA LEU A 663 33.81 3.32 13.35
C LEU A 663 33.67 1.78 13.38
N ILE A 664 33.14 1.21 12.31
CA ILE A 664 32.98 -0.24 12.09
C ILE A 664 33.81 -0.60 10.87
N LYS A 665 34.73 -1.55 11.02
CA LYS A 665 35.57 -2.04 9.93
C LYS A 665 34.86 -3.10 9.10
N CYS A 666 35.24 -3.19 7.83
CA CYS A 666 34.83 -4.28 6.95
C CYS A 666 35.07 -5.65 7.63
N GLY A 667 34.05 -6.51 7.60
CA GLY A 667 34.03 -7.83 8.23
C GLY A 667 33.65 -7.85 9.71
N GLU A 668 33.38 -6.71 10.35
CA GLU A 668 32.82 -6.69 11.70
C GLU A 668 31.32 -7.06 11.70
N GLU A 669 30.90 -7.86 12.69
CA GLU A 669 29.49 -8.18 12.94
C GLU A 669 28.77 -6.97 13.53
N LEU A 670 27.54 -6.72 13.08
CA LEU A 670 26.69 -5.62 13.49
C LEU A 670 25.76 -6.07 14.61
N PHE A 671 25.68 -5.25 15.66
CA PHE A 671 24.81 -5.47 16.80
C PHE A 671 24.09 -4.17 17.17
N PHE A 672 22.84 -4.28 17.58
CA PHE A 672 22.11 -3.16 18.18
C PHE A 672 21.37 -3.60 19.45
N ASP A 673 21.06 -2.64 20.31
CA ASP A 673 20.27 -2.93 21.51
C ASP A 673 18.81 -3.14 21.11
N TYR A 674 18.25 -4.29 21.50
CA TYR A 674 16.87 -4.65 21.21
C TYR A 674 15.89 -4.02 22.22
N GLY A 675 16.41 -3.33 23.24
CA GLY A 675 15.63 -2.63 24.25
C GLY A 675 15.38 -3.45 25.52
N THR A 676 14.80 -2.78 26.52
CA THR A 676 14.60 -3.30 27.87
C THR A 676 13.30 -4.07 28.09
N ASP A 677 12.47 -4.28 27.05
CA ASP A 677 11.30 -5.14 27.18
C ASP A 677 11.76 -6.54 27.60
N SER A 678 11.06 -7.08 28.60
CA SER A 678 11.45 -8.16 29.50
C SER A 678 11.84 -9.51 28.85
N PHE A 679 11.84 -9.59 27.53
CA PHE A 679 12.17 -10.76 26.72
C PHE A 679 13.69 -11.02 26.61
N TRP A 680 14.52 -10.00 26.39
CA TRP A 680 15.94 -10.18 26.03
C TRP A 680 16.91 -10.44 27.20
N LYS A 681 16.42 -10.44 28.45
CA LYS A 681 17.27 -10.65 29.64
C LYS A 681 17.67 -12.12 29.87
N GLN A 682 17.05 -13.07 29.18
CA GLN A 682 17.39 -14.48 29.29
C GLN A 682 17.92 -14.98 27.95
N GLN A 683 19.18 -15.47 27.96
CA GLN A 683 19.88 -16.16 26.87
C GLN A 683 20.71 -15.28 25.92
N ILE A 684 21.86 -14.79 26.40
CA ILE A 684 23.08 -14.70 25.58
C ILE A 684 24.27 -15.12 26.45
N ASP A 685 24.66 -16.39 26.38
CA ASP A 685 26.00 -16.80 26.81
C ASP A 685 26.97 -16.44 25.67
N PHE A 686 27.80 -15.41 25.90
CA PHE A 686 28.83 -14.99 24.95
C PHE A 686 29.84 -16.13 24.73
N VAL A 687 30.05 -16.55 23.48
CA VAL A 687 31.14 -17.46 23.13
C VAL A 687 32.48 -16.69 23.25
N PRO A 688 33.50 -17.22 23.96
CA PRO A 688 34.76 -16.52 24.21
C PRO A 688 35.54 -16.13 22.93
N ARG A 689 36.26 -15.01 23.02
CA ARG A 689 37.05 -14.32 21.97
C ARG A 689 38.07 -15.16 21.17
N GLU A 690 38.35 -16.39 21.59
CA GLU A 690 39.41 -17.23 20.99
C GLU A 690 38.98 -17.85 19.65
N LEU A 691 37.67 -18.09 19.44
CA LEU A 691 37.13 -18.58 18.16
C LEU A 691 37.06 -17.49 17.07
N THR A 692 36.96 -16.22 17.45
CA THR A 692 36.92 -15.05 16.54
C THR A 692 38.20 -14.88 15.70
N GLN A 693 39.35 -15.37 16.18
CA GLN A 693 40.63 -15.24 15.46
C GLN A 693 40.81 -16.29 14.36
N MET A 694 40.18 -17.46 14.46
CA MET A 694 40.26 -18.51 13.44
C MET A 694 39.40 -18.17 12.21
N VAL A 695 38.17 -17.69 12.41
CA VAL A 695 37.25 -17.29 11.34
C VAL A 695 37.80 -16.10 10.52
N ARG A 696 38.50 -15.15 11.17
CA ARG A 696 39.18 -14.03 10.47
C ARG A 696 40.29 -14.49 9.52
N ARG A 697 40.91 -15.65 9.77
CA ARG A 697 41.93 -16.22 8.86
C ARG A 697 41.28 -16.88 7.65
N GLU A 698 40.18 -17.61 7.83
CA GLU A 698 39.49 -18.31 6.72
C GLU A 698 38.76 -17.36 5.77
N TYR A 699 38.07 -16.33 6.27
CA TYR A 699 37.41 -15.34 5.42
C TYR A 699 38.39 -14.49 4.60
N ARG A 700 39.60 -14.24 5.13
CA ARG A 700 40.66 -13.52 4.40
C ARG A 700 41.22 -14.37 3.25
N VAL A 701 41.26 -15.69 3.39
CA VAL A 701 41.68 -16.61 2.32
C VAL A 701 40.60 -16.70 1.23
N SER A 702 39.31 -16.80 1.60
CA SER A 702 38.21 -16.86 0.64
C SER A 702 37.99 -15.55 -0.14
N ALA A 703 38.16 -14.38 0.50
CA ALA A 703 38.07 -13.09 -0.18
C ALA A 703 39.22 -12.86 -1.18
N VAL A 704 40.43 -13.32 -0.85
CA VAL A 704 41.58 -13.28 -1.78
C VAL A 704 41.37 -14.24 -2.96
N ALA A 705 40.80 -15.43 -2.73
CA ALA A 705 40.46 -16.37 -3.80
C ALA A 705 39.35 -15.84 -4.73
N ALA A 706 38.33 -15.18 -4.19
CA ALA A 706 37.27 -14.55 -4.98
C ALA A 706 37.79 -13.38 -5.83
N ALA A 707 38.68 -12.55 -5.27
CA ALA A 707 39.33 -11.45 -6.00
C ALA A 707 40.29 -11.95 -7.10
N ALA A 708 40.98 -13.06 -6.87
CA ALA A 708 41.83 -13.71 -7.88
C ALA A 708 41.01 -14.27 -9.05
N ASN A 709 39.87 -14.90 -8.79
CA ASN A 709 38.97 -15.41 -9.84
C ASN A 709 38.30 -14.29 -10.65
N ALA A 710 37.97 -13.17 -10.02
CA ALA A 710 37.44 -12.00 -10.73
C ALA A 710 38.49 -11.35 -11.65
N SER A 711 39.77 -11.38 -11.27
CA SER A 711 40.88 -10.85 -12.07
C SER A 711 41.31 -11.78 -13.21
N ALA A 712 41.10 -13.09 -13.07
CA ALA A 712 41.35 -14.06 -14.15
C ALA A 712 40.31 -13.97 -15.27
N ASN A 713 39.05 -13.65 -14.94
CA ASN A 713 37.96 -13.52 -15.92
C ASN A 713 37.99 -12.22 -16.74
N SER A 714 38.72 -11.18 -16.28
CA SER A 714 38.92 -9.93 -17.03
C SER A 714 40.13 -9.96 -17.96
N ALA A 715 41.03 -10.93 -17.81
CA ALA A 715 42.21 -11.11 -18.67
C ALA A 715 41.95 -11.99 -19.91
N GLY A 716 40.78 -12.64 -20.01
CA GLY A 716 40.43 -13.57 -21.08
C GLY A 716 39.70 -12.98 -22.29
N SER A 717 39.43 -11.67 -22.32
CA SER A 717 38.55 -11.03 -23.33
C SER A 717 39.26 -10.00 -24.22
N SER A 718 40.55 -10.14 -24.49
CA SER A 718 41.27 -9.31 -25.47
C SER A 718 42.02 -10.14 -26.52
N GLY A 719 41.55 -10.07 -27.77
CA GLY A 719 42.21 -10.57 -29.01
C GLY A 719 41.63 -11.91 -29.49
N THR A 720 41.08 -12.08 -30.69
CA THR A 720 41.49 -11.55 -32.00
C THR A 720 40.34 -11.60 -33.02
N THR A 721 40.19 -10.53 -33.78
CA THR A 721 39.39 -10.42 -35.02
C THR A 721 40.16 -10.96 -36.25
N ARG A 722 39.50 -11.70 -37.15
CA ARG A 722 39.59 -11.71 -38.65
C ARG A 722 39.04 -13.04 -39.20
N GLY A 723 37.96 -13.03 -39.99
CA GLY A 723 37.95 -13.14 -41.48
C GLY A 723 37.58 -14.59 -41.84
N ASP A 724 36.76 -14.98 -42.82
CA ASP A 724 36.13 -14.38 -44.00
C ASP A 724 34.93 -15.30 -44.41
N SER A 725 33.99 -14.76 -45.20
CA SER A 725 33.15 -15.41 -46.24
C SER A 725 32.53 -16.80 -45.97
N VAL A 726 31.21 -17.00 -46.05
CA VAL A 726 30.31 -16.83 -47.22
C VAL A 726 28.89 -16.50 -46.73
#